data_AF-A0A3N5EC36-F1
#
_entry.id   AF-A0A3N5EC36-F1
#
_cell.length_a   1.000
_cell.length_b   1.000
_cell.length_c   1.000
_cell.angle_alpha   90.00
_cell.angle_beta   90.00
_cell.angle_gamma   90.00
#
_symmetry.space_group_name_H-M   'P 1'
#
loop_
_entity.id
_entity.type
_entity.pdbx_description
1 polymer ?
#
loop_
_entity_poly.entity_id
_entity_poly.type
_entity_poly.pdbx_seq_one_letter_code
_entity_poly.pdbx_strand_id
1 'polypeptide(L)'
;MKTKRKRLWLATIAALSLLVAFIGGCKDDNVEIIGVCPLVISTNPTNLASNVPLNQIITATFNEAMNPLTITPSSFTVDGVAKKKSPEAGVKESAPLSVSALVEGTVTVSGATATFTPTSTLSPNFTYTCMIATTVKDLTGNALQVNYEWTFSTGTIIAPTVISTDPLNLAIGVALNKVISANFSMAMDPLTITTSTFTLLDGTTTIPGAVSYSGTTASFTPTNPLVLGKTYTATITTGVKNSVGTPIGSNYIWTFSTGAVIIPTVISVDPLNLATNVALNKMLSANFSMAMDPLTITTSTFTLKDGATTIPGAVNYSGTTATFTPTNPLALGKTYTATLTTGAKNVAGTALASNYIWTFSTGAIVIPTVISTDPIDLATGVALNKVLSANFSTAMDPLTITTTTFTLMDGVTPILGAVNYSGTTATFTPTSDLLSGKTYTATITTGAENLAGTALASNFVWTFTTISAPPTVVSTDPVNLATGVALNKVISATFSEAMDNTTITTLTFTLMEGVTPVGGSILIIGSTAYFTPTALLLSDATYTATITTGAKNLAGTPLASNYVWTFNTVPHKGPIAPDLNSVARFGIISGVGVTNAAGASEIHDLDIGIYPGFRSSITGFFDVDGGPGLIFNGAFYAADDIAPPGVNAMLNQAKLDLVAAYLFAEGATSPAPAIVAGDQGGTTLYPGIYKSASTLLIQSGDLTLDAQGDVNATWIFQIASDFTTIGGSPYPSPAGGNVILSGGAQAKNVYWQVGSSAIIGDYTSFKGNILALTSITMNAYARAQGRMLTQNAAVTLTSTNIITKP
;
A
#
# COMPACT_ATOMS: atom_id res chain seq x y z
N MET A 1 -63.11 -9.59 34.42
CA MET A 1 -62.46 -10.25 33.26
C MET A 1 -60.95 -10.12 33.46
N LYS A 2 -60.07 -11.12 33.32
CA LYS A 2 -60.18 -12.60 33.39
C LYS A 2 -59.57 -13.03 34.75
N THR A 3 -60.38 -13.42 35.76
CA THR A 3 -60.48 -14.80 36.33
C THR A 3 -59.20 -15.33 37.02
N LYS A 4 -59.18 -15.70 38.33
CA LYS A 4 -60.24 -15.87 39.38
C LYS A 4 -59.78 -15.27 40.73
N ARG A 5 -60.55 -14.33 41.32
CA ARG A 5 -61.34 -14.48 42.59
C ARG A 5 -60.49 -14.89 43.81
N LYS A 6 -60.14 -14.04 44.79
CA LYS A 6 -60.85 -12.94 45.52
C LYS A 6 -62.03 -13.44 46.39
N ARG A 7 -62.02 -13.02 47.68
CA ARG A 7 -62.97 -13.19 48.82
C ARG A 7 -62.43 -14.19 49.87
N LEU A 8 -62.06 -13.84 51.12
CA LEU A 8 -62.41 -12.73 52.03
C LEU A 8 -63.93 -12.51 52.17
N TRP A 9 -64.50 -12.65 53.36
CA TRP A 9 -65.51 -11.74 53.92
C TRP A 9 -65.69 -12.02 55.43
N LEU A 10 -65.80 -10.94 56.20
CA LEU A 10 -66.02 -10.89 57.66
C LEU A 10 -67.51 -11.06 58.00
N ALA A 11 -67.79 -11.04 59.32
CA ALA A 11 -68.87 -10.30 60.00
C ALA A 11 -70.08 -11.15 60.50
N THR A 12 -70.75 -10.91 61.64
CA THR A 12 -70.64 -9.92 62.76
C THR A 12 -71.74 -10.16 63.83
N ILE A 13 -71.52 -9.77 65.12
CA ILE A 13 -72.51 -9.12 66.06
C ILE A 13 -73.76 -9.97 66.50
N ALA A 14 -74.49 -9.84 67.63
CA ALA A 14 -74.61 -8.94 68.81
C ALA A 14 -74.91 -9.78 70.10
N ALA A 15 -74.74 -9.31 71.36
CA ALA A 15 -75.73 -8.62 72.24
C ALA A 15 -77.04 -9.42 72.56
N LEU A 16 -77.75 -9.30 73.69
CA LEU A 16 -77.75 -8.36 74.83
C LEU A 16 -78.37 -9.02 76.10
N SER A 17 -78.26 -8.36 77.26
CA SER A 17 -78.83 -8.69 78.60
C SER A 17 -80.36 -8.50 78.74
N LEU A 18 -81.02 -9.08 79.78
CA LEU A 18 -81.46 -8.35 81.02
C LEU A 18 -82.41 -9.13 81.98
N LEU A 19 -82.12 -8.98 83.28
CA LEU A 19 -82.87 -9.12 84.56
C LEU A 19 -84.42 -9.09 84.62
N VAL A 20 -85.06 -9.79 85.59
CA VAL A 20 -86.13 -9.33 86.53
C VAL A 20 -86.12 -10.19 87.82
N ALA A 21 -86.53 -9.65 88.98
CA ALA A 21 -86.56 -10.28 90.32
C ALA A 21 -87.99 -10.31 90.95
N PHE A 22 -88.20 -11.03 92.07
CA PHE A 22 -89.28 -10.75 93.07
C PHE A 22 -89.00 -11.36 94.48
N ILE A 23 -89.78 -10.97 95.51
CA ILE A 23 -89.40 -10.86 96.95
C ILE A 23 -90.50 -11.41 97.91
N GLY A 24 -90.13 -11.81 99.14
CA GLY A 24 -91.00 -12.02 100.35
C GLY A 24 -90.81 -13.41 100.99
N GLY A 25 -90.91 -13.71 102.30
CA GLY A 25 -91.38 -13.05 103.55
C GLY A 25 -92.06 -14.14 104.43
N CYS A 26 -92.04 -14.21 105.77
CA CYS A 26 -91.61 -13.35 106.89
C CYS A 26 -91.30 -14.25 108.14
N LYS A 27 -90.42 -13.86 109.09
CA LYS A 27 -90.68 -13.21 110.42
C LYS A 27 -91.49 -14.07 111.45
N ASP A 28 -91.14 -14.30 112.74
CA ASP A 28 -89.97 -14.16 113.67
C ASP A 28 -90.24 -15.06 114.92
N ASP A 29 -89.26 -15.28 115.84
CA ASP A 29 -89.45 -15.25 117.33
C ASP A 29 -88.14 -15.48 118.17
N ASN A 30 -87.53 -14.36 118.59
CA ASN A 30 -86.64 -14.07 119.76
C ASN A 30 -85.84 -15.16 120.52
N VAL A 31 -84.51 -14.99 120.62
CA VAL A 31 -83.77 -14.42 121.79
C VAL A 31 -82.41 -13.86 121.30
N GLU A 32 -82.01 -12.66 121.74
CA GLU A 32 -80.78 -11.99 121.29
C GLU A 32 -79.47 -12.53 121.92
N ILE A 33 -78.51 -12.86 121.07
CA ILE A 33 -77.13 -12.37 121.22
C ILE A 33 -76.79 -11.73 119.86
N ILE A 34 -76.66 -10.40 119.80
CA ILE A 34 -76.32 -9.70 118.55
C ILE A 34 -74.83 -9.90 118.25
N GLY A 35 -74.51 -11.00 117.57
CA GLY A 35 -73.28 -11.19 116.82
C GLY A 35 -73.61 -11.32 115.34
N VAL A 36 -72.94 -10.54 114.49
CA VAL A 36 -73.01 -10.79 113.04
C VAL A 36 -72.29 -12.11 112.80
N CYS A 37 -72.90 -13.03 112.03
CA CYS A 37 -72.22 -14.26 111.66
C CYS A 37 -71.28 -13.99 110.49
N PRO A 38 -70.03 -14.49 110.52
CA PRO A 38 -69.09 -14.28 109.44
C PRO A 38 -69.62 -14.89 108.14
N LEU A 39 -69.46 -14.15 107.03
CA LEU A 39 -69.92 -14.46 105.69
C LEU A 39 -68.81 -14.14 104.69
N VAL A 40 -68.50 -15.06 103.77
CA VAL A 40 -67.57 -14.79 102.67
C VAL A 40 -68.23 -13.84 101.67
N ILE A 41 -67.65 -12.65 101.50
CA ILE A 41 -68.14 -11.59 100.59
C ILE A 41 -67.47 -11.62 99.22
N SER A 42 -66.25 -12.17 99.11
CA SER A 42 -65.55 -12.31 97.83
C SER A 42 -64.46 -13.38 97.88
N THR A 43 -64.13 -13.95 96.72
CA THR A 43 -63.01 -14.89 96.55
C THR A 43 -62.16 -14.52 95.35
N ASN A 44 -60.87 -14.87 95.40
CA ASN A 44 -59.93 -14.78 94.28
C ASN A 44 -59.14 -16.10 94.18
N PRO A 45 -59.28 -16.91 93.12
CA PRO A 45 -60.16 -16.69 91.97
C PRO A 45 -61.64 -16.62 92.36
N THR A 46 -62.40 -15.80 91.64
CA THR A 46 -63.86 -15.76 91.75
C THR A 46 -64.45 -17.11 91.35
N ASN A 47 -65.63 -17.45 91.89
CA ASN A 47 -66.31 -18.69 91.52
C ASN A 47 -66.48 -18.83 90.00
N LEU A 48 -66.23 -20.05 89.48
CA LEU A 48 -66.22 -20.45 88.07
C LEU A 48 -65.17 -19.75 87.18
N ALA A 49 -64.15 -19.10 87.76
CA ALA A 49 -63.04 -18.55 86.98
C ALA A 49 -62.35 -19.64 86.13
N SER A 50 -61.90 -19.28 84.92
CA SER A 50 -61.26 -20.20 83.97
C SER A 50 -59.95 -19.63 83.43
N ASN A 51 -59.04 -20.50 83.01
CA ASN A 51 -57.66 -20.15 82.65
C ASN A 51 -56.90 -19.43 83.79
N VAL A 52 -57.19 -19.80 85.03
CA VAL A 52 -56.47 -19.33 86.21
C VAL A 52 -54.98 -19.70 86.10
N PRO A 53 -54.05 -18.77 86.38
CA PRO A 53 -52.62 -19.05 86.37
C PRO A 53 -52.22 -20.21 87.30
N LEU A 54 -51.21 -21.00 86.91
CA LEU A 54 -50.79 -22.17 87.69
C LEU A 54 -50.14 -21.79 89.04
N ASN A 55 -49.73 -20.55 89.23
CA ASN A 55 -49.14 -20.01 90.46
C ASN A 55 -50.15 -19.19 91.30
N GLN A 56 -51.45 -19.37 91.08
CA GLN A 56 -52.49 -18.59 91.75
C GLN A 56 -52.51 -18.81 93.28
N ILE A 57 -52.41 -17.69 94.02
CA ILE A 57 -52.74 -17.63 95.45
C ILE A 57 -54.26 -17.53 95.60
N ILE A 58 -54.83 -18.31 96.51
CA ILE A 58 -56.28 -18.46 96.65
C ILE A 58 -56.73 -17.74 97.92
N THR A 59 -57.65 -16.79 97.80
CA THR A 59 -58.10 -15.97 98.94
C THR A 59 -59.61 -15.93 99.07
N ALA A 60 -60.09 -15.79 100.29
CA ALA A 60 -61.47 -15.47 100.61
C ALA A 60 -61.51 -14.31 101.61
N THR A 61 -62.34 -13.31 101.32
CA THR A 61 -62.57 -12.16 102.21
C THR A 61 -63.95 -12.27 102.83
N PHE A 62 -64.03 -12.04 104.13
CA PHE A 62 -65.23 -12.08 104.94
C PHE A 62 -65.77 -10.66 105.18
N ASN A 63 -67.02 -10.55 105.62
CA ASN A 63 -67.64 -9.29 106.06
C ASN A 63 -66.96 -8.66 107.30
N GLU A 64 -66.20 -9.45 108.07
CA GLU A 64 -65.59 -9.05 109.33
C GLU A 64 -64.26 -9.77 109.60
N ALA A 65 -63.59 -9.41 110.71
CA ALA A 65 -62.28 -9.97 111.05
C ALA A 65 -62.38 -11.38 111.66
N MET A 66 -61.59 -12.30 111.12
CA MET A 66 -61.68 -13.73 111.45
C MET A 66 -60.66 -14.14 112.51
N ASN A 67 -60.98 -15.15 113.33
CA ASN A 67 -60.04 -15.72 114.29
C ASN A 67 -59.01 -16.62 113.56
N PRO A 68 -57.72 -16.23 113.50
CA PRO A 68 -56.70 -16.98 112.74
C PRO A 68 -56.50 -18.41 113.23
N LEU A 69 -56.78 -18.70 114.51
CA LEU A 69 -56.63 -20.04 115.08
C LEU A 69 -57.68 -21.04 114.56
N THR A 70 -58.76 -20.55 113.94
CA THR A 70 -59.84 -21.40 113.40
C THR A 70 -59.73 -21.63 111.89
N ILE A 71 -58.91 -20.85 111.19
CA ILE A 71 -58.68 -21.00 109.74
C ILE A 71 -57.32 -21.66 109.51
N THR A 72 -57.35 -22.96 109.25
CA THR A 72 -56.19 -23.83 109.05
C THR A 72 -56.33 -24.58 107.73
N PRO A 73 -55.30 -25.29 107.24
CA PRO A 73 -55.42 -26.12 106.04
C PRO A 73 -56.49 -27.23 106.09
N SER A 74 -57.09 -27.53 107.27
CA SER A 74 -58.22 -28.45 107.39
C SER A 74 -59.59 -27.77 107.43
N SER A 75 -59.65 -26.43 107.56
CA SER A 75 -60.88 -25.64 107.55
C SER A 75 -60.97 -24.63 106.38
N PHE A 76 -59.86 -24.36 105.69
CA PHE A 76 -59.82 -23.79 104.34
C PHE A 76 -59.06 -24.77 103.44
N THR A 77 -59.81 -25.58 102.69
CA THR A 77 -59.27 -26.63 101.82
C THR A 77 -59.37 -26.24 100.34
N VAL A 78 -58.49 -26.82 99.52
CA VAL A 78 -58.48 -26.71 98.06
C VAL A 78 -58.26 -28.11 97.49
N ASP A 79 -59.20 -28.64 96.74
CA ASP A 79 -59.17 -29.98 96.14
C ASP A 79 -59.15 -29.89 94.61
N GLY A 80 -58.23 -30.59 93.96
CA GLY A 80 -58.06 -30.57 92.51
C GLY A 80 -58.59 -31.83 91.82
N VAL A 81 -59.49 -31.65 90.85
CA VAL A 81 -59.95 -32.72 89.96
C VAL A 81 -59.57 -32.39 88.51
N ALA A 82 -58.93 -33.32 87.81
CA ALA A 82 -58.61 -33.15 86.40
C ALA A 82 -59.88 -32.88 85.57
N LYS A 83 -59.89 -31.78 84.80
CA LYS A 83 -61.01 -31.41 83.94
C LYS A 83 -61.11 -32.47 82.85
N LYS A 84 -62.25 -33.18 82.78
CA LYS A 84 -62.49 -34.20 81.74
C LYS A 84 -62.21 -33.61 80.36
N LYS A 85 -61.27 -34.21 79.62
CA LYS A 85 -61.06 -33.91 78.20
C LYS A 85 -62.40 -34.15 77.51
N SER A 86 -62.94 -33.14 76.82
CA SER A 86 -64.15 -33.33 76.01
C SER A 86 -63.90 -34.48 75.03
N PRO A 87 -64.84 -35.43 74.87
CA PRO A 87 -64.60 -36.60 74.05
C PRO A 87 -64.37 -36.19 72.59
N GLU A 88 -63.24 -36.62 72.03
CA GLU A 88 -63.09 -36.70 70.58
C GLU A 88 -64.16 -37.66 70.03
N ALA A 89 -64.80 -37.27 68.93
CA ALA A 89 -65.94 -37.98 68.40
C ALA A 89 -65.55 -39.41 67.95
N GLY A 90 -65.95 -40.43 68.71
CA GLY A 90 -65.89 -41.83 68.28
C GLY A 90 -65.41 -42.86 69.31
N VAL A 91 -64.86 -42.46 70.48
CA VAL A 91 -64.30 -43.43 71.44
C VAL A 91 -65.17 -43.56 72.70
N LYS A 92 -65.60 -44.79 72.99
CA LYS A 92 -66.14 -45.17 74.31
C LYS A 92 -64.98 -45.69 75.18
N GLU A 93 -64.46 -44.87 76.07
CA GLU A 93 -63.57 -45.34 77.13
C GLU A 93 -64.34 -45.64 78.42
N SER A 94 -63.94 -46.73 79.08
CA SER A 94 -64.35 -47.10 80.43
C SER A 94 -63.85 -46.08 81.45
N ALA A 95 -64.68 -45.76 82.45
CA ALA A 95 -64.45 -44.65 83.38
C ALA A 95 -63.11 -44.75 84.15
N PRO A 96 -62.23 -43.74 84.04
CA PRO A 96 -61.22 -43.48 85.06
C PRO A 96 -61.90 -42.88 86.30
N LEU A 97 -61.57 -43.42 87.47
CA LEU A 97 -61.92 -42.80 88.75
C LEU A 97 -61.33 -41.39 88.79
N SER A 98 -62.17 -40.38 89.07
CA SER A 98 -61.70 -39.04 89.38
C SER A 98 -60.98 -39.08 90.73
N VAL A 99 -59.65 -39.12 90.70
CA VAL A 99 -58.82 -38.89 91.90
C VAL A 99 -58.97 -37.41 92.26
N SER A 100 -59.78 -37.13 93.28
CA SER A 100 -59.71 -35.87 94.01
C SER A 100 -58.46 -35.94 94.90
N ALA A 101 -57.76 -34.82 95.00
CA ALA A 101 -56.49 -34.70 95.68
C ALA A 101 -56.41 -33.31 96.31
N LEU A 102 -56.37 -33.30 97.64
CA LEU A 102 -56.16 -32.09 98.41
C LEU A 102 -54.81 -31.46 98.03
N VAL A 103 -54.84 -30.20 97.61
CA VAL A 103 -53.64 -29.40 97.36
C VAL A 103 -52.98 -29.11 98.70
N GLU A 104 -51.68 -29.39 98.81
CA GLU A 104 -50.91 -28.94 99.97
C GLU A 104 -50.68 -27.42 99.89
N GLY A 105 -50.86 -26.73 101.01
CA GLY A 105 -50.71 -25.28 101.08
C GLY A 105 -50.63 -24.76 102.50
N THR A 106 -50.15 -23.53 102.63
CA THR A 106 -50.17 -22.79 103.90
C THR A 106 -51.35 -21.84 103.92
N VAL A 107 -52.02 -21.72 105.07
CA VAL A 107 -53.12 -20.76 105.26
C VAL A 107 -52.67 -19.66 106.22
N THR A 108 -52.95 -18.43 105.85
CA THR A 108 -52.70 -17.23 106.65
C THR A 108 -53.95 -16.37 106.71
N VAL A 109 -54.13 -15.60 107.77
CA VAL A 109 -55.28 -14.68 107.94
C VAL A 109 -54.74 -13.29 108.26
N SER A 110 -55.24 -12.28 107.55
CA SER A 110 -54.94 -10.87 107.80
C SER A 110 -56.25 -10.09 107.84
N GLY A 111 -56.66 -9.68 109.04
CA GLY A 111 -57.95 -9.02 109.28
C GLY A 111 -59.13 -9.87 108.81
N ALA A 112 -59.80 -9.41 107.76
CA ALA A 112 -60.97 -10.06 107.16
C ALA A 112 -60.64 -10.98 105.98
N THR A 113 -59.36 -11.20 105.62
CA THR A 113 -58.99 -12.05 104.47
C THR A 113 -58.20 -13.27 104.91
N ALA A 114 -58.67 -14.46 104.52
CA ALA A 114 -57.92 -15.70 104.57
C ALA A 114 -57.25 -15.98 103.22
N THR A 115 -56.00 -16.44 103.27
CA THR A 115 -55.13 -16.66 102.11
C THR A 115 -54.52 -18.05 102.18
N PHE A 116 -54.91 -18.91 101.24
CA PHE A 116 -54.32 -20.21 100.97
C PHE A 116 -53.24 -20.07 99.88
N THR A 117 -52.00 -20.42 100.22
CA THR A 117 -50.85 -20.42 99.30
C THR A 117 -50.43 -21.87 99.03
N PRO A 118 -50.65 -22.40 97.81
CA PRO A 118 -50.18 -23.74 97.43
C PRO A 118 -48.66 -23.91 97.60
N THR A 119 -48.19 -25.07 98.06
CA THR A 119 -46.75 -25.37 98.18
C THR A 119 -46.07 -25.64 96.83
N SER A 120 -46.86 -25.94 95.80
CA SER A 120 -46.43 -26.15 94.42
C SER A 120 -47.43 -25.53 93.44
N THR A 121 -47.01 -25.30 92.20
CA THR A 121 -47.91 -24.79 91.16
C THR A 121 -49.06 -25.76 90.90
N LEU A 122 -50.27 -25.21 90.83
CA LEU A 122 -51.49 -25.90 90.43
C LEU A 122 -51.30 -26.61 89.07
N SER A 123 -51.84 -27.82 88.95
CA SER A 123 -51.76 -28.63 87.74
C SER A 123 -52.57 -27.98 86.60
N PRO A 124 -52.07 -28.00 85.35
CA PRO A 124 -52.80 -27.48 84.19
C PRO A 124 -54.02 -28.36 83.86
N ASN A 125 -55.08 -27.75 83.32
CA ASN A 125 -56.37 -28.38 83.04
C ASN A 125 -57.05 -29.05 84.26
N PHE A 126 -56.86 -28.54 85.47
CA PHE A 126 -57.61 -28.98 86.64
C PHE A 126 -58.76 -28.01 86.93
N THR A 127 -59.87 -28.55 87.43
CA THR A 127 -60.89 -27.78 88.14
C THR A 127 -60.61 -27.95 89.62
N TYR A 128 -60.42 -26.85 90.33
CA TYR A 128 -60.22 -26.80 91.77
C TYR A 128 -61.51 -26.40 92.47
N THR A 129 -61.86 -27.13 93.53
CA THR A 129 -62.94 -26.79 94.47
C THR A 129 -62.30 -26.31 95.77
N CYS A 130 -62.66 -25.11 96.20
CA CYS A 130 -62.23 -24.52 97.47
C CYS A 130 -63.40 -24.55 98.45
N MET A 131 -63.14 -24.87 99.71
CA MET A 131 -64.14 -24.89 100.77
C MET A 131 -63.63 -24.15 102.00
N ILE A 132 -64.48 -23.31 102.60
CA ILE A 132 -64.33 -22.84 103.97
C ILE A 132 -65.39 -23.51 104.84
N ALA A 133 -64.95 -24.21 105.86
CA ALA A 133 -65.81 -25.00 106.75
C ALA A 133 -66.52 -24.14 107.80
N THR A 134 -67.70 -24.60 108.25
CA THR A 134 -68.44 -24.01 109.40
C THR A 134 -67.69 -24.04 110.73
N THR A 135 -66.53 -24.71 110.83
CA THR A 135 -65.65 -24.67 112.00
C THR A 135 -64.87 -23.36 112.14
N VAL A 136 -64.82 -22.56 111.07
CA VAL A 136 -64.22 -21.21 111.06
C VAL A 136 -65.09 -20.22 111.84
N LYS A 137 -64.44 -19.38 112.67
CA LYS A 137 -65.11 -18.40 113.54
C LYS A 137 -64.53 -17.00 113.43
N ASP A 138 -65.35 -16.01 113.76
CA ASP A 138 -64.89 -14.64 114.02
C ASP A 138 -64.15 -14.52 115.36
N LEU A 139 -63.66 -13.32 115.69
CA LEU A 139 -62.95 -13.02 116.94
C LEU A 139 -63.80 -13.08 118.22
N THR A 140 -65.13 -13.02 118.09
CA THR A 140 -66.09 -13.15 119.21
C THR A 140 -66.58 -14.59 119.41
N GLY A 141 -66.35 -15.46 118.42
CA GLY A 141 -66.63 -16.90 118.47
C GLY A 141 -67.83 -17.36 117.65
N ASN A 142 -68.50 -16.49 116.88
CA ASN A 142 -69.60 -16.93 116.00
C ASN A 142 -69.02 -17.69 114.80
N ALA A 143 -69.69 -18.77 114.44
CA ALA A 143 -69.28 -19.65 113.35
C ALA A 143 -69.88 -19.20 112.01
N LEU A 144 -69.16 -19.50 110.92
CA LEU A 144 -69.73 -19.47 109.58
C LEU A 144 -70.91 -20.47 109.53
N GLN A 145 -72.09 -20.01 109.13
CA GLN A 145 -73.35 -20.78 109.27
C GLN A 145 -73.47 -21.97 108.30
N VAL A 146 -72.86 -21.88 107.12
CA VAL A 146 -72.84 -22.92 106.08
C VAL A 146 -71.46 -23.00 105.45
N ASN A 147 -71.01 -24.19 105.03
CA ASN A 147 -69.75 -24.30 104.28
C ASN A 147 -69.82 -23.39 103.04
N TYR A 148 -68.79 -22.57 102.82
CA TYR A 148 -68.71 -21.74 101.63
C TYR A 148 -67.82 -22.42 100.60
N GLU A 149 -68.42 -22.88 99.50
CA GLU A 149 -67.73 -23.58 98.42
C GLU A 149 -67.72 -22.74 97.14
N TRP A 150 -66.58 -22.72 96.45
CA TRP A 150 -66.45 -22.16 95.11
C TRP A 150 -65.45 -22.97 94.28
N THR A 151 -65.52 -22.83 92.96
CA THR A 151 -64.64 -23.54 92.04
C THR A 151 -63.89 -22.59 91.11
N PHE A 152 -62.78 -23.04 90.54
CA PHE A 152 -62.12 -22.40 89.42
C PHE A 152 -61.37 -23.43 88.55
N SER A 153 -60.87 -23.06 87.37
CA SER A 153 -60.08 -23.97 86.53
C SER A 153 -58.84 -23.35 85.90
N THR A 154 -57.76 -24.12 85.85
CA THR A 154 -56.47 -23.76 85.24
C THR A 154 -56.46 -24.04 83.73
N GLY A 155 -55.61 -23.31 82.99
CA GLY A 155 -55.47 -23.45 81.54
C GLY A 155 -54.52 -24.58 81.07
N THR A 156 -54.37 -24.72 79.74
CA THR A 156 -53.36 -25.57 79.09
C THR A 156 -51.98 -24.92 79.11
N ILE A 157 -50.91 -25.74 79.17
CA ILE A 157 -49.54 -25.29 78.87
C ILE A 157 -49.33 -25.33 77.35
N ILE A 158 -48.79 -24.24 76.78
CA ILE A 158 -48.29 -24.19 75.40
C ILE A 158 -46.77 -24.03 75.45
N ALA A 159 -46.03 -24.97 74.87
CA ALA A 159 -44.57 -24.90 74.81
C ALA A 159 -44.10 -23.94 73.70
N PRO A 160 -43.08 -23.10 73.95
CA PRO A 160 -42.47 -22.26 72.93
C PRO A 160 -41.70 -23.09 71.90
N THR A 161 -41.64 -22.58 70.67
CA THR A 161 -40.92 -23.18 69.53
C THR A 161 -40.22 -22.10 68.71
N VAL A 162 -39.13 -22.42 68.01
CA VAL A 162 -38.52 -21.54 67.01
C VAL A 162 -39.28 -21.66 65.69
N ILE A 163 -39.78 -20.54 65.16
CA ILE A 163 -40.50 -20.44 63.89
C ILE A 163 -39.52 -20.27 62.72
N SER A 164 -38.49 -19.45 62.89
CA SER A 164 -37.52 -19.14 61.84
C SER A 164 -36.17 -18.71 62.41
N THR A 165 -35.13 -18.84 61.58
CA THR A 165 -33.77 -18.35 61.88
C THR A 165 -33.24 -17.51 60.72
N ASP A 166 -32.35 -16.58 61.03
CA ASP A 166 -31.55 -15.86 60.04
C ASP A 166 -30.09 -15.80 60.52
N PRO A 167 -29.12 -16.45 59.85
CA PRO A 167 -29.28 -17.25 58.63
C PRO A 167 -30.23 -18.44 58.77
N LEU A 168 -30.86 -18.81 57.65
CA LEU A 168 -31.59 -20.07 57.52
C LEU A 168 -30.63 -21.26 57.72
N ASN A 169 -31.17 -22.40 58.16
CA ASN A 169 -30.38 -23.63 58.24
C ASN A 169 -29.81 -24.01 56.85
N LEU A 170 -28.53 -24.39 56.82
CA LEU A 170 -27.72 -24.68 55.63
C LEU A 170 -27.51 -23.47 54.67
N ALA A 171 -27.74 -22.23 55.12
CA ALA A 171 -27.42 -21.05 54.32
C ALA A 171 -25.91 -20.99 54.00
N ILE A 172 -25.58 -20.74 52.74
CA ILE A 172 -24.20 -20.57 52.25
C ILE A 172 -23.92 -19.11 51.90
N GLY A 173 -22.65 -18.70 51.91
CA GLY A 173 -22.28 -17.34 51.51
C GLY A 173 -22.66 -16.26 52.53
N VAL A 174 -22.86 -16.65 53.80
CA VAL A 174 -23.24 -15.72 54.87
C VAL A 174 -22.16 -14.64 55.06
N ALA A 175 -22.60 -13.38 55.17
CA ALA A 175 -21.73 -12.24 55.39
C ALA A 175 -20.97 -12.35 56.72
N LEU A 176 -19.71 -11.90 56.77
CA LEU A 176 -18.85 -12.08 57.93
C LEU A 176 -19.32 -11.30 59.16
N ASN A 177 -20.06 -10.21 58.98
CA ASN A 177 -20.64 -9.38 60.04
C ASN A 177 -22.10 -9.76 60.38
N LYS A 178 -22.56 -10.95 60.02
CA LYS A 178 -23.96 -11.36 60.20
C LYS A 178 -24.33 -11.52 61.68
N VAL A 179 -25.38 -10.82 62.09
CA VAL A 179 -26.11 -11.09 63.33
C VAL A 179 -26.96 -12.34 63.13
N ILE A 180 -26.86 -13.28 64.07
CA ILE A 180 -27.51 -14.59 64.01
C ILE A 180 -28.78 -14.53 64.87
N SER A 181 -29.95 -14.84 64.32
CA SER A 181 -31.21 -14.65 65.04
C SER A 181 -32.16 -15.85 64.95
N ALA A 182 -33.03 -15.97 65.95
CA ALA A 182 -34.09 -16.96 66.04
C ALA A 182 -35.38 -16.29 66.55
N ASN A 183 -36.49 -16.52 65.84
CA ASN A 183 -37.81 -15.96 66.17
C ASN A 183 -38.72 -17.04 66.77
N PHE A 184 -39.31 -16.77 67.92
CA PHE A 184 -40.10 -17.72 68.71
C PHE A 184 -41.61 -17.59 68.45
N SER A 185 -42.36 -18.66 68.69
CA SER A 185 -43.82 -18.71 68.55
C SER A 185 -44.61 -17.94 69.62
N MET A 186 -43.93 -17.41 70.64
CA MET A 186 -44.49 -16.58 71.70
C MET A 186 -43.40 -15.70 72.34
N ALA A 187 -43.81 -14.79 73.21
CA ALA A 187 -42.88 -14.04 74.06
C ALA A 187 -42.16 -14.99 75.06
N MET A 188 -40.86 -14.79 75.19
CA MET A 188 -39.96 -15.58 76.03
C MET A 188 -39.58 -14.81 77.30
N ASP A 189 -39.11 -15.51 78.33
CA ASP A 189 -38.46 -14.87 79.48
C ASP A 189 -37.06 -14.38 79.07
N PRO A 190 -36.82 -13.05 78.99
CA PRO A 190 -35.54 -12.51 78.55
C PRO A 190 -34.37 -12.93 79.46
N LEU A 191 -34.62 -13.21 80.74
CA LEU A 191 -33.59 -13.65 81.69
C LEU A 191 -33.03 -15.04 81.36
N THR A 192 -33.79 -15.85 80.61
CA THR A 192 -33.36 -17.19 80.18
C THR A 192 -32.61 -17.20 78.84
N ILE A 193 -32.54 -16.06 78.15
CA ILE A 193 -31.89 -15.90 76.84
C ILE A 193 -30.54 -15.21 77.05
N THR A 194 -29.49 -16.00 77.16
CA THR A 194 -28.13 -15.55 77.49
C THR A 194 -27.10 -16.24 76.58
N THR A 195 -25.83 -15.87 76.68
CA THR A 195 -24.72 -16.48 75.92
C THR A 195 -24.46 -17.96 76.26
N SER A 196 -25.04 -18.51 77.34
CA SER A 196 -25.00 -19.95 77.63
C SER A 196 -26.18 -20.72 77.02
N THR A 197 -27.28 -20.02 76.69
CA THR A 197 -28.52 -20.65 76.20
C THR A 197 -28.82 -20.36 74.73
N PHE A 198 -28.20 -19.33 74.14
CA PHE A 198 -28.04 -19.10 72.70
C PHE A 198 -26.54 -19.05 72.37
N THR A 199 -26.01 -20.12 71.78
CA THR A 199 -24.58 -20.30 71.48
C THR A 199 -24.29 -20.33 69.97
N LEU A 200 -23.03 -20.05 69.62
CA LEU A 200 -22.48 -20.14 68.27
C LEU A 200 -21.10 -20.83 68.30
N LEU A 201 -20.87 -21.82 67.44
CA LEU A 201 -19.68 -22.66 67.40
C LEU A 201 -19.05 -22.70 65.99
N ASP A 202 -17.71 -22.70 65.89
CA ASP A 202 -16.94 -23.19 64.73
C ASP A 202 -16.37 -24.57 65.08
N GLY A 203 -17.00 -25.62 64.56
CA GLY A 203 -16.75 -26.99 65.01
C GLY A 203 -17.06 -27.16 66.51
N THR A 204 -16.02 -27.30 67.32
CA THR A 204 -16.10 -27.37 68.80
C THR A 204 -15.73 -26.05 69.51
N THR A 205 -15.33 -25.02 68.77
CA THR A 205 -14.83 -23.75 69.35
C THR A 205 -15.97 -22.75 69.51
N THR A 206 -16.20 -22.28 70.74
CA THR A 206 -17.20 -21.22 71.02
C THR A 206 -16.77 -19.89 70.44
N ILE A 207 -17.66 -19.28 69.66
CA ILE A 207 -17.50 -17.92 69.13
C ILE A 207 -18.01 -16.94 70.18
N PRO A 208 -17.21 -15.96 70.64
CA PRO A 208 -17.67 -14.94 71.58
C PRO A 208 -18.64 -13.96 70.89
N GLY A 209 -19.69 -13.57 71.60
CA GLY A 209 -20.69 -12.64 71.11
C GLY A 209 -21.63 -12.16 72.22
N ALA A 210 -22.43 -11.15 71.90
CA ALA A 210 -23.48 -10.61 72.77
C ALA A 210 -24.85 -11.16 72.33
N VAL A 211 -25.67 -11.58 73.30
CA VAL A 211 -27.06 -11.99 73.08
C VAL A 211 -27.99 -10.85 73.48
N SER A 212 -29.03 -10.63 72.67
CA SER A 212 -30.11 -9.67 72.90
C SER A 212 -31.45 -10.31 72.59
N TYR A 213 -32.53 -9.81 73.19
CA TYR A 213 -33.89 -10.28 72.95
C TYR A 213 -34.85 -9.09 72.82
N SER A 214 -35.71 -9.09 71.80
CA SER A 214 -36.72 -8.05 71.58
C SER A 214 -37.94 -8.60 70.84
N GLY A 215 -39.13 -8.24 71.32
CA GLY A 215 -40.40 -8.79 70.81
C GLY A 215 -40.47 -10.30 71.01
N THR A 216 -40.36 -11.06 69.92
CA THR A 216 -40.28 -12.52 69.92
C THR A 216 -38.94 -13.05 69.38
N THR A 217 -37.95 -12.19 69.14
CA THR A 217 -36.69 -12.55 68.46
C THR A 217 -35.50 -12.45 69.39
N ALA A 218 -34.72 -13.54 69.48
CA ALA A 218 -33.37 -13.51 70.04
C ALA A 218 -32.34 -13.27 68.94
N SER A 219 -31.29 -12.51 69.25
CA SER A 219 -30.20 -12.18 68.33
C SER A 219 -28.85 -12.28 69.02
N PHE A 220 -27.97 -13.11 68.46
CA PHE A 220 -26.56 -13.29 68.81
C PHE A 220 -25.70 -12.47 67.84
N THR A 221 -24.94 -11.51 68.37
CA THR A 221 -24.01 -10.67 67.61
C THR A 221 -22.58 -11.10 67.93
N PRO A 222 -21.83 -11.71 66.99
CA PRO A 222 -20.42 -12.06 67.20
C PRO A 222 -19.58 -10.84 67.56
N THR A 223 -18.65 -10.97 68.53
CA THR A 223 -17.78 -9.87 68.97
C THR A 223 -16.78 -9.44 67.89
N ASN A 224 -16.30 -10.42 67.11
CA ASN A 224 -15.47 -10.21 65.93
C ASN A 224 -16.22 -10.72 64.69
N PRO A 225 -15.94 -10.18 63.49
CA PRO A 225 -16.43 -10.77 62.25
C PRO A 225 -16.12 -12.28 62.18
N LEU A 226 -17.08 -13.05 61.68
CA LEU A 226 -16.93 -14.46 61.39
C LEU A 226 -15.81 -14.67 60.37
N VAL A 227 -15.15 -15.82 60.44
CA VAL A 227 -14.05 -16.19 59.57
C VAL A 227 -14.60 -16.69 58.23
N LEU A 228 -13.99 -16.27 57.13
CA LEU A 228 -14.35 -16.66 55.76
C LEU A 228 -14.08 -18.17 55.54
N GLY A 229 -14.96 -18.84 54.79
CA GLY A 229 -14.84 -20.27 54.47
C GLY A 229 -15.11 -21.23 55.63
N LYS A 230 -15.81 -20.80 56.68
CA LYS A 230 -16.15 -21.63 57.86
C LYS A 230 -17.63 -21.96 57.93
N THR A 231 -17.93 -23.14 58.49
CA THR A 231 -19.28 -23.57 58.84
C THR A 231 -19.50 -23.35 60.34
N TYR A 232 -20.53 -22.57 60.67
CA TYR A 232 -20.92 -22.26 62.03
C TYR A 232 -22.17 -23.03 62.42
N THR A 233 -22.24 -23.44 63.69
CA THR A 233 -23.40 -24.11 64.30
C THR A 233 -23.97 -23.20 65.39
N ALA A 234 -25.23 -22.79 65.23
CA ALA A 234 -25.97 -22.02 66.23
C ALA A 234 -26.92 -22.94 66.99
N THR A 235 -27.14 -22.68 68.28
CA THR A 235 -28.02 -23.49 69.14
C THR A 235 -28.81 -22.64 70.11
N ILE A 236 -30.13 -22.82 70.13
CA ILE A 236 -31.00 -22.45 71.25
C ILE A 236 -31.19 -23.70 72.13
N THR A 237 -30.87 -23.60 73.42
CA THR A 237 -30.98 -24.72 74.36
C THR A 237 -32.36 -24.80 75.04
N THR A 238 -32.69 -25.96 75.60
CA THR A 238 -33.85 -26.16 76.51
C THR A 238 -33.80 -25.31 77.79
N GLY A 239 -32.71 -24.58 78.05
CA GLY A 239 -32.63 -23.58 79.11
C GLY A 239 -33.50 -22.33 78.85
N VAL A 240 -33.84 -22.06 77.59
CA VAL A 240 -34.70 -20.93 77.20
C VAL A 240 -36.18 -21.24 77.48
N LYS A 241 -36.87 -20.36 78.20
CA LYS A 241 -38.26 -20.54 78.68
C LYS A 241 -39.17 -19.39 78.28
N ASN A 242 -40.48 -19.63 78.29
CA ASN A 242 -41.48 -18.57 78.23
C ASN A 242 -41.67 -17.88 79.61
N SER A 243 -42.43 -16.79 79.65
CA SER A 243 -42.69 -15.99 80.87
C SER A 243 -43.42 -16.73 81.99
N VAL A 244 -43.96 -17.94 81.74
CA VAL A 244 -44.55 -18.82 82.74
C VAL A 244 -43.66 -20.04 83.05
N GLY A 245 -42.38 -19.98 82.69
CA GLY A 245 -41.35 -20.96 83.05
C GLY A 245 -41.31 -22.24 82.19
N THR A 246 -42.10 -22.32 81.11
CA THR A 246 -42.12 -23.49 80.22
C THR A 246 -40.94 -23.45 79.25
N PRO A 247 -40.04 -24.45 79.23
CA PRO A 247 -38.90 -24.48 78.30
C PRO A 247 -39.30 -24.80 76.86
N ILE A 248 -38.44 -24.45 75.90
CA ILE A 248 -38.51 -25.04 74.55
C ILE A 248 -38.32 -26.57 74.65
N GLY A 249 -39.11 -27.33 73.89
CA GLY A 249 -39.21 -28.79 74.04
C GLY A 249 -37.94 -29.58 73.73
N SER A 250 -37.02 -29.02 72.94
CA SER A 250 -35.70 -29.59 72.62
C SER A 250 -34.72 -28.50 72.23
N ASN A 251 -33.42 -28.80 72.18
CA ASN A 251 -32.43 -27.89 71.63
C ASN A 251 -32.71 -27.66 70.14
N TYR A 252 -32.85 -26.41 69.72
CA TYR A 252 -32.99 -26.04 68.32
C TYR A 252 -31.61 -25.71 67.75
N ILE A 253 -31.12 -26.56 66.84
CA ILE A 253 -29.77 -26.49 66.27
C ILE A 253 -29.88 -26.23 64.77
N TRP A 254 -29.11 -25.27 64.27
CA TRP A 254 -28.96 -25.03 62.83
C TRP A 254 -27.53 -24.66 62.47
N THR A 255 -27.18 -24.83 61.20
CA THR A 255 -25.84 -24.53 60.69
C THR A 255 -25.91 -23.57 59.51
N PHE A 256 -24.82 -22.86 59.23
CA PHE A 256 -24.66 -22.03 58.05
C PHE A 256 -23.16 -21.87 57.73
N SER A 257 -22.80 -21.51 56.50
CA SER A 257 -21.42 -21.24 56.11
C SER A 257 -21.20 -19.82 55.60
N THR A 258 -20.07 -19.24 56.00
CA THR A 258 -19.56 -18.00 55.39
C THR A 258 -19.06 -18.28 53.98
N GLY A 259 -18.96 -17.24 53.14
CA GLY A 259 -18.52 -17.39 51.75
C GLY A 259 -17.16 -18.08 51.60
N ALA A 260 -16.92 -18.74 50.47
CA ALA A 260 -15.60 -19.30 50.16
C ALA A 260 -14.56 -18.18 49.98
N VAL A 261 -13.28 -18.49 50.25
CA VAL A 261 -12.17 -17.57 49.95
C VAL A 261 -12.00 -17.47 48.44
N ILE A 262 -12.66 -16.49 47.82
CA ILE A 262 -12.45 -16.16 46.41
C ILE A 262 -11.17 -15.34 46.27
N ILE A 263 -10.13 -15.97 45.74
CA ILE A 263 -8.84 -15.33 45.48
C ILE A 263 -8.91 -14.70 44.08
N PRO A 264 -8.64 -13.39 43.92
CA PRO A 264 -8.57 -12.78 42.61
C PRO A 264 -7.41 -13.37 41.79
N THR A 265 -7.63 -13.54 40.50
CA THR A 265 -6.63 -14.01 39.52
C THR A 265 -6.66 -13.10 38.30
N VAL A 266 -5.52 -12.96 37.63
CA VAL A 266 -5.45 -12.27 36.33
C VAL A 266 -5.82 -13.28 35.24
N ILE A 267 -6.92 -13.03 34.53
CA ILE A 267 -7.42 -13.86 33.43
C ILE A 267 -6.60 -13.64 32.16
N SER A 268 -6.32 -12.37 31.84
CA SER A 268 -5.58 -12.00 30.63
C SER A 268 -4.85 -10.68 30.81
N VAL A 269 -3.79 -10.51 30.02
CA VAL A 269 -3.01 -9.27 29.91
C VAL A 269 -2.82 -8.92 28.44
N ASP A 270 -2.71 -7.61 28.17
CA ASP A 270 -2.34 -7.07 26.87
C ASP A 270 -1.28 -5.98 27.08
N PRO A 271 -0.06 -6.07 26.52
CA PRO A 271 0.46 -7.16 25.71
C PRO A 271 0.43 -8.52 26.42
N LEU A 272 0.25 -9.57 25.63
CA LEU A 272 0.43 -10.95 26.08
C LEU A 272 1.88 -11.15 26.59
N ASN A 273 2.06 -12.10 27.52
CA ASN A 273 3.40 -12.46 27.98
C ASN A 273 4.27 -12.95 26.81
N LEU A 274 5.51 -12.49 26.74
CA LEU A 274 6.48 -12.68 25.66
C LEU A 274 6.06 -12.12 24.29
N ALA A 275 5.08 -11.21 24.24
CA ALA A 275 4.75 -10.50 23.00
C ALA A 275 5.96 -9.72 22.48
N THR A 276 6.22 -9.83 21.18
CA THR A 276 7.27 -9.07 20.46
C THR A 276 6.65 -7.99 19.58
N ASN A 277 7.47 -7.04 19.12
CA ASN A 277 7.02 -5.93 18.27
C ASN A 277 5.85 -5.12 18.84
N VAL A 278 5.83 -4.99 20.18
CA VAL A 278 4.83 -4.16 20.85
C VAL A 278 5.03 -2.68 20.48
N ALA A 279 3.94 -2.01 20.12
CA ALA A 279 3.94 -0.60 19.75
C ALA A 279 4.46 0.29 20.89
N LEU A 280 5.21 1.35 20.55
CA LEU A 280 5.87 2.20 21.54
C LEU A 280 4.88 2.98 22.41
N ASN A 281 3.69 3.30 21.89
CA ASN A 281 2.61 3.97 22.63
C ASN A 281 1.63 2.99 23.31
N LYS A 282 1.98 1.70 23.44
CA LYS A 282 1.07 0.67 23.96
C LYS A 282 0.68 0.94 25.42
N MET A 283 -0.63 1.13 25.64
CA MET A 283 -1.23 0.98 26.96
C MET A 283 -1.28 -0.50 27.33
N LEU A 284 -0.92 -0.80 28.58
CA LEU A 284 -1.02 -2.14 29.13
C LEU A 284 -2.39 -2.31 29.78
N SER A 285 -2.97 -3.51 29.71
CA SER A 285 -4.17 -3.87 30.45
C SER A 285 -4.05 -5.24 31.10
N ALA A 286 -4.80 -5.43 32.19
CA ALA A 286 -4.92 -6.70 32.91
C ALA A 286 -6.36 -6.89 33.39
N ASN A 287 -6.98 -8.00 33.02
CA ASN A 287 -8.35 -8.34 33.39
C ASN A 287 -8.34 -9.31 34.59
N PHE A 288 -9.05 -8.97 35.65
CA PHE A 288 -9.21 -9.82 36.83
C PHE A 288 -10.44 -10.72 36.73
N SER A 289 -10.42 -11.85 37.44
CA SER A 289 -11.54 -12.78 37.55
C SER A 289 -12.72 -12.31 38.40
N MET A 290 -12.59 -11.15 39.05
CA MET A 290 -13.62 -10.50 39.86
C MET A 290 -13.33 -9.01 39.99
N ALA A 291 -14.29 -8.25 40.55
CA ALA A 291 -14.07 -6.86 40.90
C ALA A 291 -13.01 -6.72 42.00
N MET A 292 -12.05 -5.82 41.76
CA MET A 292 -10.99 -5.44 42.69
C MET A 292 -11.42 -4.23 43.52
N ASP A 293 -10.79 -4.01 44.67
CA ASP A 293 -10.89 -2.72 45.38
C ASP A 293 -10.09 -1.67 44.59
N PRO A 294 -10.75 -0.65 44.00
CA PRO A 294 -10.07 0.36 43.18
C PRO A 294 -8.97 1.12 43.95
N LEU A 295 -9.09 1.26 45.28
CA LEU A 295 -8.10 1.94 46.10
C LEU A 295 -6.78 1.15 46.20
N THR A 296 -6.79 -0.14 45.87
CA THR A 296 -5.61 -1.01 45.87
C THR A 296 -4.98 -1.18 44.48
N ILE A 297 -5.57 -0.60 43.44
CA ILE A 297 -5.06 -0.64 42.06
C ILE A 297 -4.42 0.72 41.73
N THR A 298 -3.12 0.83 41.95
CA THR A 298 -2.34 2.08 41.87
C THR A 298 -1.02 1.87 41.15
N THR A 299 -0.26 2.94 40.90
CA THR A 299 1.12 2.87 40.35
C THR A 299 2.12 2.13 41.24
N SER A 300 1.78 1.85 42.51
CA SER A 300 2.58 0.99 43.40
C SER A 300 2.23 -0.49 43.28
N THR A 301 1.04 -0.84 42.78
CA THR A 301 0.56 -2.22 42.68
C THR A 301 0.48 -2.74 41.25
N PHE A 302 0.39 -1.86 40.25
CA PHE A 302 0.62 -2.14 38.84
C PHE A 302 1.81 -1.31 38.35
N THR A 303 2.95 -1.97 38.12
CA THR A 303 4.23 -1.35 37.76
C THR A 303 4.73 -1.82 36.39
N LEU A 304 5.54 -0.99 35.74
CA LEU A 304 6.26 -1.29 34.49
C LEU A 304 7.75 -0.93 34.64
N LYS A 305 8.65 -1.78 34.13
CA LYS A 305 10.12 -1.58 34.20
C LYS A 305 10.85 -1.92 32.90
N ASP A 306 11.91 -1.18 32.59
CA ASP A 306 13.01 -1.59 31.69
C ASP A 306 14.20 -2.01 32.56
N GLY A 307 14.43 -3.32 32.68
CA GLY A 307 15.39 -3.88 33.63
C GLY A 307 15.12 -3.43 35.07
N ALA A 308 16.06 -2.68 35.66
CA ALA A 308 15.92 -2.12 37.01
C ALA A 308 15.09 -0.82 37.05
N THR A 309 14.97 -0.10 35.93
CA THR A 309 14.40 1.25 35.84
C THR A 309 12.88 1.20 35.79
N THR A 310 12.20 1.86 36.72
CA THR A 310 10.74 2.02 36.68
C THR A 310 10.33 3.01 35.60
N ILE A 311 9.39 2.61 34.75
CA ILE A 311 8.79 3.47 33.72
C ILE A 311 7.63 4.25 34.36
N PRO A 312 7.60 5.59 34.30
CA PRO A 312 6.48 6.38 34.82
C PRO A 312 5.24 6.21 33.95
N GLY A 313 4.07 6.17 34.58
CA GLY A 313 2.78 6.04 33.92
C GLY A 313 1.61 6.25 34.89
N ALA A 314 0.42 6.41 34.32
CA ALA A 314 -0.83 6.48 35.07
C ALA A 314 -1.50 5.10 35.14
N VAL A 315 -2.11 4.79 36.28
CA VAL A 315 -2.95 3.59 36.46
C VAL A 315 -4.41 4.01 36.55
N ASN A 316 -5.27 3.32 35.81
CA ASN A 316 -6.72 3.47 35.90
C ASN A 316 -7.37 2.09 36.12
N TYR A 317 -8.55 2.06 36.74
CA TYR A 317 -9.31 0.83 36.99
C TYR A 317 -10.78 1.01 36.65
N SER A 318 -11.34 0.13 35.83
CA SER A 318 -12.74 0.17 35.42
C SER A 318 -13.30 -1.24 35.20
N GLY A 319 -14.50 -1.50 35.72
CA GLY A 319 -15.11 -2.83 35.66
C GLY A 319 -14.27 -3.89 36.38
N THR A 320 -13.64 -4.78 35.63
CA THR A 320 -12.64 -5.75 36.13
C THR A 320 -11.25 -5.56 35.50
N THR A 321 -11.00 -4.44 34.83
CA THR A 321 -9.77 -4.18 34.06
C THR A 321 -8.94 -3.08 34.71
N ALA A 322 -7.68 -3.36 35.02
CA ALA A 322 -6.68 -2.32 35.28
C ALA A 322 -5.95 -1.97 33.98
N THR A 323 -5.69 -0.68 33.74
CA THR A 323 -4.87 -0.20 32.63
C THR A 323 -3.71 0.64 33.14
N PHE A 324 -2.51 0.43 32.58
CA PHE A 324 -1.33 1.24 32.81
C PHE A 324 -0.96 1.96 31.52
N THR A 325 -0.92 3.29 31.57
CA THR A 325 -0.58 4.17 30.43
C THR A 325 0.79 4.80 30.70
N PRO A 326 1.85 4.40 29.98
CA PRO A 326 3.16 5.05 30.07
C PRO A 326 3.08 6.56 29.81
N THR A 327 3.82 7.38 30.57
CA THR A 327 3.81 8.84 30.43
C THR A 327 4.46 9.30 29.11
N ASN A 328 5.51 8.59 28.70
CA ASN A 328 6.20 8.78 27.42
C ASN A 328 6.09 7.46 26.61
N PRO A 329 6.21 7.51 25.28
CA PRO A 329 6.40 6.30 24.48
C PRO A 329 7.56 5.45 25.01
N LEU A 330 7.36 4.13 25.00
CA LEU A 330 8.37 3.15 25.35
C LEU A 330 9.55 3.25 24.36
N ALA A 331 10.78 3.14 24.85
CA ALA A 331 11.96 3.05 23.99
C ALA A 331 11.95 1.76 23.15
N LEU A 332 12.42 1.88 21.90
CA LEU A 332 12.55 0.81 20.91
C LEU A 332 13.62 -0.23 21.31
N GLY A 333 13.45 -1.48 20.87
CA GLY A 333 14.41 -2.57 21.11
C GLY A 333 14.57 -2.98 22.57
N LYS A 334 13.60 -2.66 23.44
CA LYS A 334 13.65 -2.92 24.89
C LYS A 334 12.66 -4.00 25.31
N THR A 335 13.06 -4.79 26.30
CA THR A 335 12.20 -5.77 26.97
C THR A 335 11.69 -5.16 28.27
N TYR A 336 10.38 -4.96 28.34
CA TYR A 336 9.71 -4.44 29.52
C TYR A 336 9.15 -5.56 30.38
N THR A 337 9.18 -5.35 31.69
CA THR A 337 8.55 -6.23 32.69
C THR A 337 7.41 -5.48 33.36
N ALA A 338 6.20 -6.00 33.22
CA ALA A 338 5.02 -5.52 33.91
C ALA A 338 4.75 -6.40 35.13
N THR A 339 4.23 -5.82 36.22
CA THR A 339 3.95 -6.57 37.45
C THR A 339 2.72 -6.02 38.15
N LEU A 340 1.77 -6.92 38.40
CA LEU A 340 0.69 -6.76 39.37
C LEU A 340 1.09 -7.43 40.68
N THR A 341 1.17 -6.66 41.76
CA THR A 341 1.67 -7.14 43.06
C THR A 341 0.55 -7.73 43.94
N THR A 342 0.94 -8.50 44.96
CA THR A 342 0.05 -8.93 46.06
C THR A 342 -0.56 -7.77 46.88
N GLY A 343 -0.17 -6.51 46.61
CA GLY A 343 -0.87 -5.34 47.13
C GLY A 343 -2.26 -5.13 46.53
N ALA A 344 -2.54 -5.65 45.33
CA ALA A 344 -3.85 -5.60 44.69
C ALA A 344 -4.82 -6.59 45.34
N LYS A 345 -5.99 -6.09 45.79
CA LYS A 345 -6.99 -6.87 46.55
C LYS A 345 -8.38 -6.79 45.94
N ASN A 346 -9.21 -7.79 46.21
CA ASN A 346 -10.64 -7.70 45.93
C ASN A 346 -11.38 -6.83 46.97
N VAL A 347 -12.64 -6.52 46.70
CA VAL A 347 -13.50 -5.71 47.60
C VAL A 347 -13.72 -6.32 48.99
N ALA A 348 -13.39 -7.60 49.18
CA ALA A 348 -13.42 -8.29 50.48
C ALA A 348 -12.04 -8.29 51.19
N GLY A 349 -11.03 -7.64 50.63
CA GLY A 349 -9.67 -7.53 51.17
C GLY A 349 -8.72 -8.68 50.79
N THR A 350 -9.16 -9.68 50.03
CA THR A 350 -8.32 -10.81 49.60
C THR A 350 -7.36 -10.38 48.49
N ALA A 351 -6.06 -10.54 48.73
CA ALA A 351 -5.00 -10.23 47.76
C ALA A 351 -4.90 -11.25 46.61
N LEU A 352 -4.21 -10.88 45.53
CA LEU A 352 -3.63 -11.86 44.60
C LEU A 352 -2.76 -12.86 45.37
N ALA A 353 -2.79 -14.15 45.00
CA ALA A 353 -2.00 -15.20 45.65
C ALA A 353 -0.48 -14.99 45.55
N SER A 354 -0.03 -14.37 44.45
CA SER A 354 1.37 -14.04 44.17
C SER A 354 1.43 -12.83 43.24
N ASN A 355 2.62 -12.26 43.05
CA ASN A 355 2.82 -11.23 42.02
C ASN A 355 2.59 -11.85 40.63
N TYR A 356 1.69 -11.28 39.85
CA TYR A 356 1.52 -11.65 38.44
C TYR A 356 2.49 -10.82 37.59
N ILE A 357 3.51 -11.49 37.05
CA ILE A 357 4.60 -10.88 36.29
C ILE A 357 4.51 -11.35 34.84
N TRP A 358 4.60 -10.41 33.90
CA TRP A 358 4.74 -10.72 32.48
C TRP A 358 5.74 -9.78 31.83
N THR A 359 6.31 -10.23 30.71
CA THR A 359 7.28 -9.46 29.94
C THR A 359 6.81 -9.31 28.50
N PHE A 360 7.30 -8.29 27.81
CA PHE A 360 7.11 -8.09 26.37
C PHE A 360 8.26 -7.26 25.82
N SER A 361 8.49 -7.31 24.51
CA SER A 361 9.49 -6.47 23.84
C SER A 361 8.86 -5.51 22.85
N THR A 362 9.34 -4.27 22.86
CA THR A 362 9.14 -3.34 21.75
C THR A 362 9.90 -3.82 20.53
N GLY A 363 9.53 -3.33 19.34
CA GLY A 363 10.12 -3.80 18.07
C GLY A 363 11.65 -3.71 18.04
N ALA A 364 12.27 -4.61 17.29
CA ALA A 364 13.70 -4.49 16.99
C ALA A 364 13.98 -3.20 16.19
N ILE A 365 15.20 -2.68 16.27
CA ILE A 365 15.62 -1.54 15.45
C ILE A 365 15.71 -2.01 13.99
N VAL A 366 14.66 -1.75 13.21
CA VAL A 366 14.64 -1.96 11.76
C VAL A 366 15.01 -0.63 11.10
N ILE A 367 16.25 -0.50 10.64
CA ILE A 367 16.69 0.67 9.88
C ILE A 367 15.99 0.63 8.50
N PRO A 368 15.17 1.62 8.13
CA PRO A 368 14.57 1.68 6.81
C PRO A 368 15.65 1.87 5.73
N THR A 369 15.45 1.19 4.61
CA THR A 369 16.28 1.29 3.41
C THR A 369 15.38 1.45 2.19
N VAL A 370 15.85 2.16 1.17
CA VAL A 370 15.17 2.17 -0.14
C VAL A 370 15.58 0.89 -0.88
N ILE A 371 14.61 0.04 -1.23
CA ILE A 371 14.82 -1.20 -2.00
C ILE A 371 14.99 -0.87 -3.48
N SER A 372 14.16 0.02 -4.00
CA SER A 372 14.11 0.36 -5.43
C SER A 372 13.54 1.75 -5.66
N THR A 373 13.95 2.35 -6.77
CA THR A 373 13.40 3.62 -7.27
C THR A 373 12.93 3.47 -8.71
N ASP A 374 11.98 4.31 -9.10
CA ASP A 374 11.61 4.54 -10.50
C ASP A 374 11.58 6.05 -10.75
N PRO A 375 12.45 6.63 -11.61
CA PRO A 375 13.50 5.96 -12.35
C PRO A 375 14.53 5.26 -11.44
N ILE A 376 15.11 4.18 -11.94
CA ILE A 376 16.31 3.56 -11.36
C ILE A 376 17.49 4.54 -11.46
N ASP A 377 18.47 4.42 -10.58
CA ASP A 377 19.68 5.24 -10.65
C ASP A 377 20.40 5.11 -12.00
N LEU A 378 20.92 6.23 -12.50
CA LEU A 378 21.56 6.41 -13.81
C LEU A 378 20.66 6.12 -15.02
N ALA A 379 19.33 6.03 -14.85
CA ALA A 379 18.40 5.89 -15.98
C ALA A 379 18.52 7.06 -16.97
N THR A 380 18.48 6.75 -18.26
CA THR A 380 18.47 7.73 -19.37
C THR A 380 17.18 7.64 -20.18
N GLY A 381 16.85 8.69 -20.94
CA GLY A 381 15.64 8.71 -21.75
C GLY A 381 14.34 8.81 -20.94
N VAL A 382 14.42 9.30 -19.69
CA VAL A 382 13.26 9.40 -18.80
C VAL A 382 12.24 10.42 -19.36
N ALA A 383 10.95 10.05 -19.37
CA ALA A 383 9.88 10.93 -19.85
C ALA A 383 9.80 12.24 -19.02
N LEU A 384 9.44 13.34 -19.67
CA LEU A 384 9.45 14.67 -19.04
C LEU A 384 8.41 14.78 -17.90
N ASN A 385 7.28 14.10 -18.03
CA ASN A 385 6.19 14.06 -17.05
C ASN A 385 6.36 12.95 -15.98
N LYS A 386 7.57 12.45 -15.76
CA LYS A 386 7.81 11.29 -14.88
C LYS A 386 7.49 11.62 -13.42
N VAL A 387 6.55 10.87 -12.85
CA VAL A 387 6.40 10.72 -11.40
C VAL A 387 7.51 9.81 -10.89
N LEU A 388 8.26 10.27 -9.89
CA LEU A 388 9.29 9.50 -9.23
C LEU A 388 8.67 8.64 -8.13
N SER A 389 9.20 7.44 -7.90
CA SER A 389 8.83 6.61 -6.74
C SER A 389 10.05 5.99 -6.07
N ALA A 390 9.90 5.70 -4.78
CA ALA A 390 10.88 4.98 -3.98
C ALA A 390 10.15 4.01 -3.03
N ASN A 391 10.56 2.75 -3.02
CA ASN A 391 9.98 1.70 -2.20
C ASN A 391 10.88 1.41 -0.99
N PHE A 392 10.34 1.42 0.21
CA PHE A 392 11.07 1.18 1.46
C PHE A 392 10.97 -0.28 1.93
N SER A 393 11.97 -0.71 2.71
CA SER A 393 12.02 -2.03 3.36
C SER A 393 11.07 -2.22 4.54
N THR A 394 10.42 -1.15 4.99
CA THR A 394 9.39 -1.17 6.04
C THR A 394 8.42 0.01 5.84
N ALA A 395 7.34 0.04 6.61
CA ALA A 395 6.40 1.16 6.60
C ALA A 395 7.02 2.41 7.27
N MET A 396 7.08 3.50 6.52
CA MET A 396 7.51 4.82 6.96
C MET A 396 6.39 5.54 7.74
N ASP A 397 6.74 6.50 8.60
CA ASP A 397 5.78 7.46 9.14
C ASP A 397 5.43 8.48 8.05
N PRO A 398 4.16 8.54 7.58
CA PRO A 398 3.76 9.46 6.52
C PRO A 398 3.99 10.94 6.85
N LEU A 399 4.04 11.32 8.13
CA LEU A 399 4.30 12.70 8.56
C LEU A 399 5.75 13.12 8.32
N THR A 400 6.67 12.16 8.21
CA THR A 400 8.10 12.41 7.94
C THR A 400 8.45 12.35 6.45
N ILE A 401 7.53 11.88 5.59
CA ILE A 401 7.70 11.80 4.13
C ILE A 401 7.07 13.03 3.48
N THR A 402 7.86 14.08 3.26
CA THR A 402 7.41 15.39 2.80
C THR A 402 8.34 15.96 1.73
N THR A 403 8.01 17.13 1.18
CA THR A 403 8.86 17.84 0.20
C THR A 403 10.20 18.33 0.74
N THR A 404 10.44 18.28 2.06
CA THR A 404 11.78 18.54 2.64
C THR A 404 12.61 17.27 2.80
N THR A 405 11.98 16.09 2.82
CA THR A 405 12.65 14.81 3.05
C THR A 405 12.71 13.93 1.81
N PHE A 406 11.86 14.14 0.80
CA PHE A 406 11.99 13.65 -0.57
C PHE A 406 12.07 14.85 -1.52
N THR A 407 13.27 15.13 -2.03
CA THR A 407 13.59 16.30 -2.87
C THR A 407 14.03 15.89 -4.28
N LEU A 408 13.91 16.84 -5.22
CA LEU A 408 14.38 16.72 -6.61
C LEU A 408 15.11 18.00 -7.03
N MET A 409 16.26 17.88 -7.70
CA MET A 409 17.15 18.99 -8.04
C MET A 409 17.62 18.93 -9.51
N ASP A 410 17.65 20.06 -10.22
CA ASP A 410 18.47 20.28 -11.44
C ASP A 410 19.78 20.95 -11.02
N GLY A 411 20.82 20.15 -10.81
CA GLY A 411 22.08 20.59 -10.20
C GLY A 411 21.85 21.16 -8.79
N VAL A 412 21.91 22.49 -8.66
CA VAL A 412 21.65 23.23 -7.41
C VAL A 412 20.25 23.85 -7.33
N THR A 413 19.43 23.72 -8.37
CA THR A 413 18.10 24.33 -8.44
C THR A 413 17.04 23.33 -7.98
N PRO A 414 16.25 23.62 -6.93
CA PRO A 414 15.19 22.72 -6.48
C PRO A 414 14.03 22.70 -7.48
N ILE A 415 13.53 21.50 -7.79
CA ILE A 415 12.31 21.29 -8.57
C ILE A 415 11.14 21.17 -7.59
N LEU A 416 10.09 21.96 -7.82
CA LEU A 416 8.89 21.90 -7.00
C LEU A 416 8.04 20.69 -7.40
N GLY A 417 7.40 20.08 -6.39
CA GLY A 417 6.58 18.89 -6.57
C GLY A 417 5.71 18.61 -5.35
N ALA A 418 4.76 17.70 -5.51
CA ALA A 418 3.97 17.12 -4.43
C ALA A 418 4.57 15.77 -4.01
N VAL A 419 4.67 15.54 -2.71
CA VAL A 419 5.04 14.24 -2.15
C VAL A 419 3.77 13.55 -1.64
N ASN A 420 3.65 12.25 -1.94
CA ASN A 420 2.61 11.38 -1.41
C ASN A 420 3.25 10.08 -0.90
N TYR A 421 2.59 9.41 0.04
CA TYR A 421 3.06 8.16 0.63
C TYR A 421 1.91 7.16 0.81
N SER A 422 2.09 5.93 0.34
CA SER A 422 1.08 4.87 0.44
C SER A 422 1.75 3.49 0.56
N GLY A 423 1.31 2.68 1.53
CA GLY A 423 1.88 1.37 1.79
C GLY A 423 3.32 1.45 2.27
N THR A 424 4.27 1.11 1.40
CA THR A 424 5.73 1.27 1.57
C THR A 424 6.37 2.14 0.49
N THR A 425 5.57 2.87 -0.30
CA THR A 425 6.04 3.65 -1.45
C THR A 425 5.85 5.15 -1.21
N ALA A 426 6.92 5.92 -1.30
CA ALA A 426 6.83 7.37 -1.49
C ALA A 426 6.85 7.70 -2.98
N THR A 427 6.11 8.74 -3.38
CA THR A 427 6.12 9.28 -4.75
C THR A 427 6.35 10.78 -4.73
N PHE A 428 7.17 11.28 -5.65
CA PHE A 428 7.35 12.71 -5.90
C PHE A 428 6.84 13.04 -7.31
N THR A 429 5.83 13.90 -7.38
CA THR A 429 5.23 14.38 -8.63
C THR A 429 5.66 15.83 -8.87
N PRO A 430 6.54 16.12 -9.86
CA PRO A 430 6.89 17.50 -10.23
C PRO A 430 5.65 18.34 -10.56
N THR A 431 5.65 19.63 -10.20
CA THR A 431 4.51 20.54 -10.51
C THR A 431 4.40 20.93 -11.98
N SER A 432 5.46 20.68 -12.75
CA SER A 432 5.55 20.92 -14.19
C SER A 432 6.43 19.84 -14.81
N ASP A 433 6.24 19.57 -16.10
CA ASP A 433 7.13 18.67 -16.85
C ASP A 433 8.60 19.10 -16.71
N LEU A 434 9.47 18.11 -16.57
CA LEU A 434 10.91 18.29 -16.51
C LEU A 434 11.47 18.77 -17.85
N LEU A 435 12.60 19.47 -17.81
CA LEU A 435 13.29 19.91 -19.03
C LEU A 435 13.98 18.72 -19.71
N SER A 436 14.05 18.75 -21.03
CA SER A 436 14.70 17.70 -21.83
C SER A 436 16.22 17.72 -21.71
N GLY A 437 16.84 16.54 -21.81
CA GLY A 437 18.31 16.38 -21.79
C GLY A 437 18.98 16.80 -20.49
N LYS A 438 18.24 16.90 -19.38
CA LYS A 438 18.74 17.31 -18.06
C LYS A 438 18.93 16.11 -17.14
N THR A 439 20.04 16.11 -16.41
CA THR A 439 20.27 15.17 -15.31
C THR A 439 19.72 15.75 -14.01
N TYR A 440 18.76 15.05 -13.44
CA TYR A 440 18.14 15.39 -12.16
C TYR A 440 18.68 14.50 -11.05
N THR A 441 18.83 15.08 -9.87
CA THR A 441 19.22 14.37 -8.63
C THR A 441 18.03 14.32 -7.69
N ALA A 442 17.57 13.12 -7.37
CA ALA A 442 16.55 12.88 -6.36
C ALA A 442 17.22 12.47 -5.04
N THR A 443 16.63 12.82 -3.91
CA THR A 443 17.17 12.48 -2.59
C THR A 443 16.07 12.20 -1.58
N ILE A 444 16.22 11.09 -0.85
CA ILE A 444 15.49 10.84 0.39
C ILE A 444 16.45 11.05 1.55
N THR A 445 16.14 11.99 2.43
CA THR A 445 17.02 12.40 3.53
C THR A 445 16.90 11.50 4.76
N THR A 446 17.86 11.59 5.68
CA THR A 446 17.75 11.01 7.03
C THR A 446 16.63 11.60 7.90
N GLY A 447 15.89 12.62 7.43
CA GLY A 447 14.68 13.11 8.11
C GLY A 447 13.44 12.26 7.86
N ALA A 448 13.51 11.26 6.98
CA ALA A 448 12.45 10.26 6.79
C ALA A 448 12.61 9.11 7.79
N GLU A 449 11.58 8.85 8.60
CA GLU A 449 11.60 7.86 9.68
C GLU A 449 10.52 6.79 9.50
N ASN A 450 10.71 5.63 10.12
CA ASN A 450 9.67 4.61 10.23
C ASN A 450 8.69 4.91 11.38
N LEU A 451 7.57 4.16 11.44
CA LEU A 451 6.56 4.28 12.51
C LEU A 451 7.11 4.00 13.94
N ALA A 452 8.37 3.59 14.06
CA ALA A 452 9.09 3.38 15.32
C ALA A 452 10.14 4.49 15.62
N GLY A 453 10.16 5.58 14.84
CA GLY A 453 11.10 6.70 14.99
C GLY A 453 12.54 6.38 14.56
N THR A 454 12.74 5.39 13.67
CA THR A 454 14.07 5.06 13.13
C THR A 454 14.23 5.68 11.74
N ALA A 455 15.19 6.60 11.61
CA ALA A 455 15.60 7.23 10.36
C ALA A 455 16.36 6.28 9.40
N LEU A 456 16.46 6.65 8.12
CA LEU A 456 17.48 6.05 7.23
C LEU A 456 18.89 6.27 7.80
N ALA A 457 19.80 5.31 7.61
CA ALA A 457 21.19 5.42 8.06
C ALA A 457 21.99 6.55 7.38
N SER A 458 21.62 6.92 6.15
CA SER A 458 22.20 8.02 5.37
C SER A 458 21.17 8.53 4.37
N ASN A 459 21.41 9.70 3.79
CA ASN A 459 20.63 10.15 2.64
C ASN A 459 20.75 9.11 1.52
N PHE A 460 19.61 8.72 0.93
CA PHE A 460 19.57 7.91 -0.27
C PHE A 460 19.48 8.84 -1.47
N VAL A 461 20.50 8.87 -2.31
CA VAL A 461 20.62 9.79 -3.46
C VAL A 461 20.68 8.95 -4.73
N TRP A 462 19.92 9.34 -5.74
CA TRP A 462 20.01 8.76 -7.08
C TRP A 462 19.82 9.82 -8.15
N THR A 463 20.25 9.53 -9.36
CA THR A 463 20.21 10.44 -10.51
C THR A 463 19.53 9.79 -11.69
N PHE A 464 18.97 10.61 -12.57
CA PHE A 464 18.43 10.16 -13.86
C PHE A 464 18.49 11.30 -14.87
N THR A 465 18.54 10.97 -16.16
CA THR A 465 18.57 11.94 -17.26
C THR A 465 17.31 11.83 -18.10
N THR A 466 16.64 12.95 -18.30
CA THR A 466 15.44 13.04 -19.15
C THR A 466 15.77 12.82 -20.62
N ILE A 467 14.75 12.42 -21.39
CA ILE A 467 14.84 12.34 -22.85
C ILE A 467 15.30 13.69 -23.42
N SER A 468 16.27 13.67 -24.34
CA SER A 468 16.70 14.89 -25.02
C SER A 468 15.68 15.31 -26.09
N ALA A 469 15.73 16.57 -26.50
CA ALA A 469 15.00 16.99 -27.69
C ALA A 469 15.59 16.29 -28.94
N PRO A 470 14.78 15.92 -29.94
CA PRO A 470 15.29 15.52 -31.24
C PRO A 470 16.03 16.68 -31.91
N PRO A 471 17.26 16.50 -32.42
CA PRO A 471 17.95 17.52 -33.19
C PRO A 471 17.18 17.83 -34.48
N THR A 472 17.26 19.08 -34.94
CA THR A 472 16.66 19.53 -36.21
C THR A 472 17.72 20.09 -37.15
N VAL A 473 17.49 20.04 -38.46
CA VAL A 473 18.32 20.74 -39.46
C VAL A 473 17.82 22.18 -39.58
N VAL A 474 18.69 23.13 -39.25
CA VAL A 474 18.42 24.58 -39.25
C VAL A 474 18.63 25.19 -40.64
N SER A 475 19.65 24.72 -41.37
CA SER A 475 19.95 25.19 -42.72
C SER A 475 20.73 24.15 -43.52
N THR A 476 20.67 24.24 -44.84
CA THR A 476 21.48 23.46 -45.78
C THR A 476 22.14 24.37 -46.80
N ASP A 477 23.29 23.94 -47.33
CA ASP A 477 23.93 24.53 -48.50
C ASP A 477 24.37 23.41 -49.47
N PRO A 478 23.78 23.28 -50.67
CA PRO A 478 22.71 24.12 -51.23
C PRO A 478 21.44 24.13 -50.39
N VAL A 479 20.74 25.26 -50.42
CA VAL A 479 19.38 25.36 -49.89
C VAL A 479 18.44 24.47 -50.72
N ASN A 480 17.34 24.01 -50.12
CA ASN A 480 16.35 23.21 -50.84
C ASN A 480 15.82 23.95 -52.08
N LEU A 481 15.71 23.24 -53.21
CA LEU A 481 15.34 23.75 -54.53
C LEU A 481 16.30 24.80 -55.13
N ALA A 482 17.56 24.88 -54.65
CA ALA A 482 18.58 25.71 -55.30
C ALA A 482 18.82 25.26 -56.75
N THR A 483 18.92 26.22 -57.67
CA THR A 483 19.26 25.98 -59.08
C THR A 483 20.63 26.57 -59.40
N GLY A 484 21.27 26.11 -60.48
CA GLY A 484 22.58 26.62 -60.89
C GLY A 484 23.71 26.25 -59.93
N VAL A 485 23.58 25.14 -59.19
CA VAL A 485 24.62 24.69 -58.26
C VAL A 485 25.87 24.27 -59.02
N ALA A 486 27.03 24.82 -58.61
CA ALA A 486 28.32 24.51 -59.22
C ALA A 486 28.68 23.01 -59.08
N LEU A 487 29.33 22.45 -60.09
CA LEU A 487 29.60 21.01 -60.16
C LEU A 487 30.60 20.49 -59.11
N ASN A 488 31.37 21.39 -58.49
CA ASN A 488 32.31 21.12 -57.41
C ASN A 488 31.75 21.40 -56.00
N LYS A 489 30.42 21.51 -55.86
CA LYS A 489 29.77 21.90 -54.60
C LYS A 489 29.96 20.85 -53.50
N VAL A 490 30.52 21.28 -52.37
CA VAL A 490 30.42 20.57 -51.09
C VAL A 490 29.01 20.80 -50.53
N ILE A 491 28.32 19.73 -50.18
CA ILE A 491 26.96 19.75 -49.64
C ILE A 491 27.05 19.82 -48.11
N SER A 492 26.23 20.62 -47.45
CA SER A 492 26.27 20.74 -45.99
C SER A 492 24.90 20.93 -45.35
N ALA A 493 24.81 20.59 -44.06
CA ALA A 493 23.66 20.80 -43.22
C ALA A 493 24.09 21.21 -41.81
N THR A 494 23.46 22.24 -41.25
CA THR A 494 23.70 22.73 -39.88
C THR A 494 22.55 22.30 -38.98
N PHE A 495 22.88 21.68 -37.85
CA PHE A 495 21.93 21.20 -36.86
C PHE A 495 21.68 22.21 -35.73
N SER A 496 20.57 22.04 -35.01
CA SER A 496 20.19 22.85 -33.84
C SER A 496 21.13 22.69 -32.64
N GLU A 497 21.94 21.64 -32.63
CA GLU A 497 22.85 21.28 -31.53
C GLU A 497 24.04 20.44 -32.05
N ALA A 498 24.98 20.10 -31.16
CA ALA A 498 26.11 19.25 -31.50
C ALA A 498 25.67 17.78 -31.71
N MET A 499 26.11 17.18 -32.81
CA MET A 499 25.75 15.81 -33.20
C MET A 499 26.83 14.80 -32.78
N ASP A 500 26.43 13.55 -32.59
CA ASP A 500 27.36 12.43 -32.43
C ASP A 500 28.02 12.11 -33.77
N ASN A 501 29.32 12.39 -33.85
CA ASN A 501 30.11 12.25 -35.08
C ASN A 501 30.25 10.80 -35.58
N THR A 502 29.98 9.80 -34.72
CA THR A 502 29.99 8.38 -35.13
C THR A 502 28.70 7.99 -35.85
N THR A 503 27.63 8.79 -35.71
CA THR A 503 26.29 8.48 -36.25
C THR A 503 26.00 9.18 -37.56
N ILE A 504 26.80 10.18 -37.95
CA ILE A 504 26.71 10.86 -39.25
C ILE A 504 27.79 10.31 -40.17
N THR A 505 27.37 9.42 -41.07
CA THR A 505 28.21 8.68 -42.01
C THR A 505 27.61 8.77 -43.41
N THR A 506 28.27 8.22 -44.43
CA THR A 506 27.71 8.12 -45.79
C THR A 506 26.45 7.24 -45.91
N LEU A 507 26.04 6.55 -44.83
CA LEU A 507 24.77 5.83 -44.74
C LEU A 507 23.64 6.66 -44.13
N THR A 508 23.97 7.73 -43.39
CA THR A 508 23.01 8.57 -42.67
C THR A 508 22.97 10.01 -43.15
N PHE A 509 23.99 10.48 -43.88
CA PHE A 509 23.96 11.65 -44.76
C PHE A 509 24.32 11.17 -46.17
N THR A 510 23.28 10.96 -47.00
CA THR A 510 23.39 10.44 -48.37
C THR A 510 23.19 11.55 -49.40
N LEU A 511 23.72 11.32 -50.61
CA LEU A 511 23.49 12.13 -51.80
C LEU A 511 23.16 11.19 -52.97
N MET A 512 22.05 11.47 -53.67
CA MET A 512 21.51 10.64 -54.74
C MET A 512 21.31 11.47 -56.00
N GLU A 513 21.67 10.94 -57.17
CA GLU A 513 21.27 11.44 -58.48
C GLU A 513 20.08 10.62 -58.98
N GLY A 514 18.86 11.14 -58.82
CA GLY A 514 17.65 10.32 -58.99
C GLY A 514 17.67 9.11 -58.07
N VAL A 515 17.98 7.92 -58.62
CA VAL A 515 18.11 6.65 -57.89
C VAL A 515 19.56 6.15 -57.72
N THR A 516 20.54 6.86 -58.30
CA THR A 516 21.96 6.47 -58.28
C THR A 516 22.67 7.11 -57.09
N PRO A 517 23.33 6.35 -56.19
CA PRO A 517 24.06 6.93 -55.07
C PRO A 517 25.36 7.62 -55.52
N VAL A 518 25.61 8.81 -54.99
CA VAL A 518 26.85 9.57 -55.23
C VAL A 518 27.86 9.22 -54.14
N GLY A 519 29.08 8.85 -54.53
CA GLY A 519 30.18 8.63 -53.59
C GLY A 519 30.68 9.93 -52.96
N GLY A 520 31.08 9.88 -51.69
CA GLY A 520 31.58 11.06 -50.98
C GLY A 520 32.22 10.74 -49.64
N SER A 521 32.75 11.76 -48.97
CA SER A 521 33.28 11.71 -47.60
C SER A 521 32.54 12.69 -46.69
N ILE A 522 32.44 12.36 -45.40
CA ILE A 522 31.82 13.20 -44.37
C ILE A 522 32.89 13.87 -43.50
N LEU A 523 32.70 15.16 -43.21
CA LEU A 523 33.42 15.91 -42.18
C LEU A 523 32.40 16.67 -41.32
N ILE A 524 32.65 16.78 -40.02
CA ILE A 524 31.75 17.48 -39.07
C ILE A 524 32.57 18.50 -38.30
N ILE A 525 32.09 19.75 -38.27
CA ILE A 525 32.71 20.87 -37.56
C ILE A 525 31.63 21.56 -36.74
N GLY A 526 31.73 21.50 -35.41
CA GLY A 526 30.70 22.01 -34.51
C GLY A 526 29.36 21.28 -34.72
N SER A 527 28.31 22.04 -35.05
CA SER A 527 26.98 21.50 -35.40
C SER A 527 26.74 21.42 -36.92
N THR A 528 27.76 21.54 -37.77
CA THR A 528 27.61 21.44 -39.23
C THR A 528 28.28 20.18 -39.78
N ALA A 529 27.53 19.38 -40.54
CA ALA A 529 28.07 18.26 -41.32
C ALA A 529 28.25 18.66 -42.79
N TYR A 530 29.35 18.20 -43.38
CA TYR A 530 29.76 18.44 -44.77
C TYR A 530 29.94 17.11 -45.49
N PHE A 531 29.26 16.94 -46.62
CA PHE A 531 29.43 15.85 -47.58
C PHE A 531 30.22 16.38 -48.78
N THR A 532 31.40 15.82 -49.03
CA THR A 532 32.25 16.15 -50.19
C THR A 532 32.16 15.02 -51.22
N PRO A 533 31.57 15.24 -52.40
CA PRO A 533 31.52 14.23 -53.46
C PRO A 533 32.92 13.78 -53.92
N THR A 534 33.09 12.49 -54.27
CA THR A 534 34.37 11.95 -54.77
C THR A 534 34.67 12.32 -56.22
N ALA A 535 33.67 12.77 -56.97
CA ALA A 535 33.77 13.26 -58.34
C ALA A 535 32.94 14.55 -58.48
N LEU A 536 33.17 15.32 -59.54
CA LEU A 536 32.29 16.44 -59.88
C LEU A 536 30.86 15.93 -60.12
N LEU A 537 29.87 16.70 -59.67
CA LEU A 537 28.47 16.47 -59.96
C LEU A 537 28.21 16.63 -61.47
N LEU A 538 27.24 15.91 -62.00
CA LEU A 538 26.81 16.06 -63.39
C LEU A 538 26.03 17.36 -63.58
N SER A 539 26.15 17.94 -64.77
CA SER A 539 25.41 19.13 -65.21
C SER A 539 23.97 18.79 -65.59
N ASP A 540 23.05 19.75 -65.41
CA ASP A 540 21.60 19.61 -65.63
C ASP A 540 20.93 18.46 -64.83
N ALA A 541 21.55 18.05 -63.73
CA ALA A 541 21.11 16.94 -62.90
C ALA A 541 20.36 17.42 -61.65
N THR A 542 19.39 16.62 -61.20
CA THR A 542 18.70 16.83 -59.91
C THR A 542 19.30 15.90 -58.86
N TYR A 543 19.89 16.48 -57.83
CA TYR A 543 20.40 15.74 -56.69
C TYR A 543 19.43 15.81 -55.52
N THR A 544 19.30 14.69 -54.80
CA THR A 544 18.57 14.59 -53.53
C THR A 544 19.56 14.27 -52.43
N ALA A 545 19.70 15.17 -51.47
CA ALA A 545 20.44 14.93 -50.24
C ALA A 545 19.47 14.51 -49.14
N THR A 546 19.88 13.58 -48.28
CA THR A 546 19.06 13.08 -47.17
C THR A 546 19.89 12.89 -45.93
N ILE A 547 19.42 13.43 -44.80
CA ILE A 547 19.90 13.08 -43.47
C ILE A 547 18.84 12.20 -42.81
N THR A 548 19.20 10.97 -42.44
CA THR A 548 18.26 9.99 -41.92
C THR A 548 18.10 10.08 -40.40
N THR A 549 17.05 9.46 -39.86
CA THR A 549 16.89 9.23 -38.41
C THR A 549 17.99 8.35 -37.78
N GLY A 550 18.96 7.86 -38.56
CA GLY A 550 20.17 7.23 -38.02
C GLY A 550 21.16 8.23 -37.40
N ALA A 551 21.13 9.50 -37.82
CA ALA A 551 21.93 10.57 -37.23
C ALA A 551 21.35 11.01 -35.87
N LYS A 552 22.20 11.18 -34.86
CA LYS A 552 21.82 11.43 -33.46
C LYS A 552 22.60 12.60 -32.84
N ASN A 553 22.02 13.24 -31.83
CA ASN A 553 22.76 14.15 -30.96
C ASN A 553 23.69 13.39 -30.00
N LEU A 554 24.54 14.11 -29.27
CA LEU A 554 25.44 13.54 -28.25
C LEU A 554 24.72 12.78 -27.12
N ALA A 555 23.42 13.02 -26.93
CA ALA A 555 22.56 12.28 -26.00
C ALA A 555 21.92 11.01 -26.62
N GLY A 556 22.33 10.61 -27.84
CA GLY A 556 21.84 9.42 -28.54
C GLY A 556 20.42 9.55 -29.12
N THR A 557 19.82 10.74 -29.09
CA THR A 557 18.47 11.00 -29.60
C THR A 557 18.53 11.28 -31.11
N PRO A 558 17.77 10.53 -31.95
CA PRO A 558 17.78 10.70 -33.40
C PRO A 558 17.00 11.94 -33.85
N LEU A 559 17.19 12.38 -35.11
CA LEU A 559 16.22 13.27 -35.75
C LEU A 559 14.81 12.65 -35.70
N ALA A 560 13.79 13.50 -35.54
CA ALA A 560 12.39 13.06 -35.48
C ALA A 560 11.89 12.43 -36.80
N SER A 561 12.46 12.84 -37.94
CA SER A 561 12.19 12.31 -39.27
C SER A 561 13.42 12.46 -40.15
N ASN A 562 13.48 11.75 -41.28
CA ASN A 562 14.48 12.04 -42.31
C ASN A 562 14.30 13.49 -42.79
N TYR A 563 15.41 14.23 -42.90
CA TYR A 563 15.45 15.54 -43.53
C TYR A 563 15.92 15.38 -44.97
N VAL A 564 15.07 15.73 -45.94
CA VAL A 564 15.31 15.53 -47.37
C VAL A 564 15.25 16.88 -48.07
N TRP A 565 16.23 17.18 -48.91
CA TRP A 565 16.24 18.35 -49.77
C TRP A 565 16.81 18.03 -51.14
N THR A 566 16.40 18.79 -52.14
CA THR A 566 16.88 18.64 -53.52
C THR A 566 17.54 19.91 -54.01
N PHE A 567 18.38 19.79 -55.05
CA PHE A 567 18.95 20.91 -55.77
C PHE A 567 19.30 20.51 -57.21
N ASN A 568 19.39 21.52 -58.08
CA ASN A 568 19.73 21.38 -59.49
C ASN A 568 21.10 22.00 -59.77
N THR A 569 21.97 21.25 -60.43
CA THR A 569 23.26 21.76 -60.90
C THR A 569 23.11 22.77 -62.03
N VAL A 570 24.20 23.43 -62.40
CA VAL A 570 24.25 24.27 -63.61
C VAL A 570 23.85 23.46 -64.86
N PRO A 571 23.02 24.01 -65.78
CA PRO A 571 22.69 23.34 -67.03
C PRO A 571 23.94 23.06 -67.87
N HIS A 572 23.93 21.93 -68.57
CA HIS A 572 24.97 21.54 -69.51
C HIS A 572 24.98 22.47 -70.72
N LYS A 573 26.15 23.03 -71.09
CA LYS A 573 26.26 23.81 -72.34
C LYS A 573 26.59 22.89 -73.53
N GLY A 574 25.64 22.78 -74.46
CA GLY A 574 25.82 22.04 -75.71
C GLY A 574 24.95 20.78 -75.80
N PRO A 575 25.16 19.93 -76.81
CA PRO A 575 24.48 18.65 -76.95
C PRO A 575 24.99 17.59 -75.98
N ILE A 576 24.19 16.57 -75.70
CA ILE A 576 24.70 15.34 -75.06
C ILE A 576 25.83 14.78 -75.93
N ALA A 577 26.97 14.45 -75.32
CA ALA A 577 28.12 13.90 -76.03
C ALA A 577 27.83 12.49 -76.58
N PRO A 578 28.27 12.15 -77.80
CA PRO A 578 28.30 10.78 -78.29
C PRO A 578 29.16 9.89 -77.38
N ASP A 579 28.56 8.83 -76.84
CA ASP A 579 29.27 7.85 -76.02
C ASP A 579 30.09 6.90 -76.91
N LEU A 580 31.41 6.93 -76.71
CA LEU A 580 32.37 6.14 -77.47
C LEU A 580 32.57 4.71 -76.91
N ASN A 581 32.00 4.36 -75.75
CA ASN A 581 32.05 3.03 -75.15
C ASN A 581 33.42 2.32 -75.32
N SER A 582 33.49 1.15 -75.95
CA SER A 582 34.73 0.40 -76.13
C SER A 582 35.67 0.98 -77.21
N VAL A 583 35.19 1.84 -78.12
CA VAL A 583 36.07 2.53 -79.08
C VAL A 583 36.84 3.69 -78.44
N ALA A 584 36.44 4.16 -77.26
CA ALA A 584 37.11 5.26 -76.54
C ALA A 584 38.59 5.01 -76.24
N ARG A 585 39.06 3.75 -76.24
CA ARG A 585 40.48 3.39 -76.03
C ARG A 585 41.38 3.67 -77.25
N PHE A 586 40.81 3.75 -78.45
CA PHE A 586 41.57 3.87 -79.69
C PHE A 586 41.86 5.33 -80.03
N GLY A 587 43.11 5.60 -80.40
CA GLY A 587 43.53 6.82 -81.08
C GLY A 587 43.33 6.72 -82.59
N ILE A 588 43.48 5.52 -83.13
CA ILE A 588 43.14 5.18 -84.51
C ILE A 588 42.33 3.88 -84.50
N ILE A 589 41.20 3.85 -85.20
CA ILE A 589 40.58 2.58 -85.63
C ILE A 589 40.15 2.70 -87.09
N SER A 590 40.42 1.68 -87.90
CA SER A 590 40.09 1.72 -89.34
C SER A 590 39.33 0.50 -89.86
N GLY A 591 38.81 0.60 -91.09
CA GLY A 591 38.14 -0.49 -91.79
C GLY A 591 39.08 -1.41 -92.57
N VAL A 592 40.03 -0.82 -93.31
CA VAL A 592 40.86 -1.54 -94.31
C VAL A 592 42.37 -1.32 -94.23
N GLY A 593 42.85 -0.38 -93.42
CA GLY A 593 44.29 -0.11 -93.33
C GLY A 593 44.66 1.04 -92.40
N VAL A 594 45.86 0.99 -91.82
CA VAL A 594 46.48 2.09 -91.08
C VAL A 594 47.91 2.23 -91.57
N THR A 595 48.26 3.36 -92.19
CA THR A 595 49.55 3.53 -92.85
C THR A 595 50.25 4.78 -92.35
N ASN A 596 51.47 4.64 -91.84
CA ASN A 596 52.41 5.72 -91.63
C ASN A 596 53.39 5.78 -92.81
N ALA A 597 53.08 6.60 -93.82
CA ALA A 597 53.73 6.57 -95.13
C ALA A 597 55.18 7.10 -95.11
N ALA A 598 55.48 8.04 -94.20
CA ALA A 598 56.82 8.58 -93.97
C ALA A 598 56.89 9.21 -92.57
N GLY A 599 58.10 9.54 -92.11
CA GLY A 599 58.31 10.28 -90.86
C GLY A 599 57.97 9.49 -89.58
N ALA A 600 58.45 9.99 -88.45
CA ALA A 600 58.32 9.33 -87.16
C ALA A 600 57.05 9.76 -86.43
N SER A 601 55.88 9.30 -86.91
CA SER A 601 54.61 9.57 -86.23
C SER A 601 54.58 8.99 -84.82
N GLU A 602 53.90 9.65 -83.89
CA GLU A 602 53.78 9.25 -82.50
C GLU A 602 52.31 9.21 -82.04
N ILE A 603 51.90 8.10 -81.41
CA ILE A 603 50.57 7.95 -80.80
C ILE A 603 50.75 7.73 -79.29
N HIS A 604 50.16 8.59 -78.45
CA HIS A 604 50.36 8.59 -77.00
C HIS A 604 49.08 8.25 -76.21
N ASP A 605 49.19 7.31 -75.28
CA ASP A 605 48.15 6.86 -74.32
C ASP A 605 46.85 6.32 -74.96
N LEU A 606 46.98 5.78 -76.18
CA LEU A 606 45.92 5.42 -77.10
C LEU A 606 46.30 4.19 -77.95
N ASP A 607 45.32 3.32 -78.23
CA ASP A 607 45.52 2.11 -79.05
C ASP A 607 45.33 2.38 -80.56
N ILE A 608 45.89 1.50 -81.40
CA ILE A 608 45.67 1.46 -82.85
C ILE A 608 44.95 0.16 -83.22
N GLY A 609 43.79 0.26 -83.88
CA GLY A 609 42.95 -0.87 -84.23
C GLY A 609 42.64 -0.97 -85.74
N ILE A 610 42.44 -2.19 -86.23
CA ILE A 610 41.89 -2.44 -87.56
C ILE A 610 40.86 -3.57 -87.52
N TYR A 611 39.67 -3.33 -88.06
CA TYR A 611 38.64 -4.37 -88.20
C TYR A 611 37.63 -4.04 -89.32
N PRO A 612 37.30 -5.01 -90.18
CA PRO A 612 37.68 -6.43 -90.13
C PRO A 612 39.07 -6.76 -90.73
N GLY A 613 39.87 -5.74 -91.08
CA GLY A 613 41.21 -5.93 -91.68
C GLY A 613 42.26 -6.60 -90.78
N PHE A 614 43.37 -6.98 -91.40
CA PHE A 614 44.44 -7.79 -90.80
C PHE A 614 45.66 -6.96 -90.36
N ARG A 615 46.52 -7.53 -89.52
CA ARG A 615 47.74 -6.89 -89.01
C ARG A 615 48.68 -6.43 -90.12
N SER A 616 48.77 -7.19 -91.21
CA SER A 616 49.55 -6.84 -92.40
C SER A 616 49.08 -5.57 -93.12
N SER A 617 47.90 -5.05 -92.78
CA SER A 617 47.37 -3.76 -93.28
C SER A 617 47.63 -2.60 -92.32
N ILE A 618 48.34 -2.83 -91.21
CA ILE A 618 49.00 -1.79 -90.40
C ILE A 618 50.45 -1.71 -90.88
N THR A 619 50.91 -0.53 -91.32
CA THR A 619 52.20 -0.36 -92.01
C THR A 619 52.90 0.94 -91.62
N GLY A 620 54.23 0.94 -91.66
CA GLY A 620 55.09 2.09 -91.35
C GLY A 620 55.37 2.32 -89.85
N PHE A 621 55.15 1.32 -89.01
CA PHE A 621 55.29 1.38 -87.55
C PHE A 621 56.34 0.41 -87.04
N PHE A 622 57.16 0.86 -86.09
CA PHE A 622 58.35 0.16 -85.62
C PHE A 622 58.04 -1.26 -85.12
N ASP A 623 57.05 -1.41 -84.24
CA ASP A 623 56.65 -2.71 -83.67
C ASP A 623 55.87 -3.61 -84.64
N VAL A 624 55.57 -3.15 -85.86
CA VAL A 624 54.78 -3.90 -86.86
C VAL A 624 55.62 -4.33 -88.05
N ASP A 625 56.36 -3.40 -88.66
CA ASP A 625 57.18 -3.65 -89.86
C ASP A 625 58.57 -2.98 -89.82
N GLY A 626 58.98 -2.46 -88.66
CA GLY A 626 60.25 -1.73 -88.50
C GLY A 626 60.23 -0.31 -89.07
N GLY A 627 59.04 0.20 -89.46
CA GLY A 627 58.88 1.56 -89.94
C GLY A 627 59.12 2.64 -88.86
N PRO A 628 59.17 3.92 -89.24
CA PRO A 628 59.55 5.01 -88.34
C PRO A 628 58.48 5.42 -87.30
N GLY A 629 57.22 4.98 -87.45
CA GLY A 629 56.13 5.35 -86.54
C GLY A 629 56.18 4.62 -85.19
N LEU A 630 55.80 5.30 -84.11
CA LEU A 630 55.89 4.84 -82.72
C LEU A 630 54.53 4.93 -82.00
N ILE A 631 54.33 4.04 -81.04
CA ILE A 631 53.23 4.07 -80.08
C ILE A 631 53.79 4.12 -78.66
N PHE A 632 53.20 4.95 -77.80
CA PHE A 632 53.61 5.15 -76.42
C PHE A 632 52.43 4.86 -75.50
N ASN A 633 52.59 3.93 -74.57
CA ASN A 633 51.56 3.50 -73.61
C ASN A 633 50.22 3.11 -74.29
N GLY A 634 50.32 2.40 -75.42
CA GLY A 634 49.21 1.85 -76.19
C GLY A 634 49.65 0.61 -76.97
N ALA A 635 48.71 -0.10 -77.56
CA ALA A 635 48.96 -1.32 -78.32
C ALA A 635 48.29 -1.30 -79.71
N PHE A 636 48.85 -2.09 -80.62
CA PHE A 636 48.24 -2.40 -81.91
C PHE A 636 47.32 -3.61 -81.77
N TYR A 637 46.14 -3.57 -82.40
CA TYR A 637 45.18 -4.68 -82.45
C TYR A 637 44.61 -4.88 -83.86
N ALA A 638 44.56 -6.13 -84.33
CA ALA A 638 44.00 -6.51 -85.62
C ALA A 638 43.08 -7.74 -85.51
N ALA A 639 42.22 -7.95 -86.51
CA ALA A 639 41.20 -9.02 -86.47
C ALA A 639 41.77 -10.45 -86.46
N ASP A 640 43.02 -10.62 -86.90
CA ASP A 640 43.79 -11.88 -86.94
C ASP A 640 44.71 -12.11 -85.73
N ASP A 641 44.76 -11.18 -84.76
CA ASP A 641 45.56 -11.36 -83.54
C ASP A 641 44.97 -12.47 -82.64
N ILE A 642 45.71 -13.57 -82.50
CA ILE A 642 45.32 -14.75 -81.70
C ILE A 642 45.53 -14.51 -80.18
N ALA A 643 46.51 -13.67 -79.82
CA ALA A 643 46.88 -13.37 -78.45
C ALA A 643 46.94 -11.84 -78.22
N PRO A 644 46.36 -11.30 -77.14
CA PRO A 644 45.55 -12.01 -76.13
C PRO A 644 44.23 -12.56 -76.70
N PRO A 645 43.64 -13.62 -76.13
CA PRO A 645 42.36 -14.14 -76.59
C PRO A 645 41.25 -13.10 -76.56
N GLY A 646 40.43 -13.05 -77.62
CA GLY A 646 39.27 -12.17 -77.70
C GLY A 646 39.49 -10.82 -78.41
N VAL A 647 40.68 -10.52 -78.94
CA VAL A 647 40.96 -9.27 -79.67
C VAL A 647 39.98 -9.03 -80.83
N ASN A 648 39.68 -10.05 -81.63
CA ASN A 648 38.70 -9.96 -82.72
C ASN A 648 37.31 -9.51 -82.22
N ALA A 649 36.79 -10.11 -81.14
CA ALA A 649 35.50 -9.74 -80.56
C ALA A 649 35.51 -8.33 -79.94
N MET A 650 36.61 -7.94 -79.30
CA MET A 650 36.83 -6.60 -78.75
C MET A 650 36.84 -5.52 -79.84
N LEU A 651 37.53 -5.79 -80.97
CA LEU A 651 37.54 -4.90 -82.13
C LEU A 651 36.18 -4.83 -82.83
N ASN A 652 35.47 -5.95 -82.96
CA ASN A 652 34.11 -5.97 -83.48
C ASN A 652 33.17 -5.09 -82.64
N GLN A 653 33.24 -5.20 -81.30
CA GLN A 653 32.46 -4.35 -80.40
C GLN A 653 32.85 -2.87 -80.54
N ALA A 654 34.15 -2.55 -80.61
CA ALA A 654 34.61 -1.18 -80.82
C ALA A 654 34.10 -0.60 -82.16
N LYS A 655 33.99 -1.39 -83.22
CA LYS A 655 33.40 -0.94 -84.48
C LYS A 655 31.88 -0.76 -84.40
N LEU A 656 31.17 -1.61 -83.67
CA LEU A 656 29.73 -1.42 -83.40
C LEU A 656 29.48 -0.14 -82.58
N ASP A 657 30.30 0.10 -81.56
CA ASP A 657 30.23 1.31 -80.73
C ASP A 657 30.57 2.58 -81.53
N LEU A 658 31.53 2.50 -82.46
CA LEU A 658 31.82 3.58 -83.42
C LEU A 658 30.63 3.88 -84.34
N VAL A 659 29.96 2.85 -84.88
CA VAL A 659 28.75 3.01 -85.69
C VAL A 659 27.65 3.68 -84.86
N ALA A 660 27.44 3.24 -83.62
CA ALA A 660 26.46 3.83 -82.71
C ALA A 660 26.77 5.31 -82.40
N ALA A 661 28.02 5.64 -82.06
CA ALA A 661 28.44 7.01 -81.78
C ALA A 661 28.32 7.91 -83.02
N TYR A 662 28.66 7.40 -84.21
CA TYR A 662 28.48 8.10 -85.49
C TYR A 662 27.00 8.42 -85.74
N LEU A 663 26.11 7.42 -85.64
CA LEU A 663 24.68 7.60 -85.90
C LEU A 663 24.02 8.52 -84.86
N PHE A 664 24.44 8.44 -83.60
CA PHE A 664 24.03 9.36 -82.55
C PHE A 664 24.44 10.80 -82.88
N ALA A 665 25.70 11.01 -83.28
CA ALA A 665 26.20 12.34 -83.66
C ALA A 665 25.47 12.89 -84.90
N GLU A 666 25.26 12.07 -85.94
CA GLU A 666 24.55 12.41 -87.18
C GLU A 666 23.08 12.78 -86.95
N GLY A 667 22.42 12.04 -86.04
CA GLY A 667 21.00 12.21 -85.66
C GLY A 667 20.73 13.21 -84.53
N ALA A 668 21.76 13.83 -83.93
CA ALA A 668 21.59 14.76 -82.83
C ALA A 668 20.79 16.02 -83.25
N THR A 669 19.83 16.43 -82.44
CA THR A 669 18.87 17.51 -82.75
C THR A 669 18.62 18.51 -81.61
N SER A 670 19.21 18.28 -80.42
CA SER A 670 19.09 19.16 -79.26
C SER A 670 20.48 19.47 -78.68
N PRO A 671 20.87 20.75 -78.50
CA PRO A 671 20.14 21.95 -78.91
C PRO A 671 19.98 22.03 -80.44
N ALA A 672 19.05 22.87 -80.91
CA ALA A 672 18.73 22.98 -82.33
C ALA A 672 19.99 23.24 -83.19
N PRO A 673 20.26 22.44 -84.25
CA PRO A 673 21.49 22.58 -85.02
C PRO A 673 21.63 23.94 -85.71
N ALA A 674 22.76 24.60 -85.49
CA ALA A 674 23.19 25.78 -86.25
C ALA A 674 23.70 25.34 -87.62
N ILE A 675 23.23 25.97 -88.69
CA ILE A 675 23.69 25.66 -90.05
C ILE A 675 25.02 26.37 -90.33
N VAL A 676 26.02 25.61 -90.77
CA VAL A 676 27.34 26.09 -91.17
C VAL A 676 27.73 25.53 -92.55
N ALA A 677 28.51 26.26 -93.32
CA ALA A 677 28.96 25.82 -94.65
C ALA A 677 30.27 26.50 -95.04
N GLY A 678 31.09 25.83 -95.86
CA GLY A 678 32.36 26.35 -96.31
C GLY A 678 33.37 26.54 -95.17
N ASP A 679 34.16 27.61 -95.23
CA ASP A 679 35.26 27.88 -94.31
C ASP A 679 34.80 28.46 -92.98
N GLN A 680 35.22 27.84 -91.87
CA GLN A 680 34.99 28.26 -90.49
C GLN A 680 36.24 28.88 -89.85
N GLY A 681 37.35 29.03 -90.60
CA GLY A 681 38.57 29.68 -90.12
C GLY A 681 38.32 31.14 -89.70
N GLY A 682 38.80 31.51 -88.53
CA GLY A 682 38.60 32.83 -87.91
C GLY A 682 37.29 32.98 -87.13
N THR A 683 36.46 31.93 -87.04
CA THR A 683 35.21 31.96 -86.25
C THR A 683 35.42 31.53 -84.80
N THR A 684 34.50 31.93 -83.91
CA THR A 684 34.40 31.41 -82.55
C THR A 684 33.03 30.76 -82.37
N LEU A 685 33.00 29.48 -81.98
CA LEU A 685 31.79 28.67 -81.86
C LEU A 685 31.58 28.22 -80.41
N TYR A 686 30.42 28.57 -79.86
CA TYR A 686 29.98 28.18 -78.53
C TYR A 686 29.43 26.73 -78.52
N PRO A 687 29.18 26.12 -77.35
CA PRO A 687 28.80 24.72 -77.25
C PRO A 687 27.44 24.47 -77.95
N GLY A 688 27.37 23.45 -78.82
CA GLY A 688 26.22 23.31 -79.72
C GLY A 688 26.39 22.23 -80.79
N ILE A 689 25.35 22.07 -81.61
CA ILE A 689 25.37 21.23 -82.82
C ILE A 689 25.54 22.13 -84.04
N TYR A 690 26.48 21.80 -84.92
CA TYR A 690 26.82 22.55 -86.13
C TYR A 690 26.68 21.65 -87.36
N LYS A 691 25.72 21.94 -88.25
CA LYS A 691 25.37 21.07 -89.38
C LYS A 691 25.76 21.69 -90.72
N SER A 692 26.51 20.95 -91.52
CA SER A 692 26.85 21.28 -92.91
C SER A 692 26.31 20.25 -93.89
N ALA A 693 25.63 20.71 -94.92
CA ALA A 693 25.15 19.90 -96.04
C ALA A 693 26.21 19.69 -97.14
N SER A 694 27.40 20.28 -96.97
CA SER A 694 28.51 20.30 -97.93
C SER A 694 29.83 19.99 -97.23
N THR A 695 30.94 20.05 -97.97
CA THR A 695 32.28 20.09 -97.38
C THR A 695 32.38 21.22 -96.36
N LEU A 696 32.97 20.94 -95.19
CA LEU A 696 33.30 21.95 -94.17
C LEU A 696 34.81 22.16 -94.13
N LEU A 697 35.23 23.42 -94.15
CA LEU A 697 36.64 23.82 -94.21
C LEU A 697 37.05 24.56 -92.94
N ILE A 698 38.34 24.49 -92.61
CA ILE A 698 39.01 25.44 -91.71
C ILE A 698 40.31 25.85 -92.41
N GLN A 699 40.36 27.07 -92.95
CA GLN A 699 41.44 27.51 -93.84
C GLN A 699 41.89 28.95 -93.58
N SER A 700 40.99 29.94 -93.66
CA SER A 700 41.35 31.37 -93.67
C SER A 700 41.74 31.95 -92.30
N GLY A 701 41.74 31.12 -91.27
CA GLY A 701 42.08 31.44 -89.89
C GLY A 701 41.87 30.23 -88.98
N ASP A 702 42.06 30.40 -87.68
CA ASP A 702 41.81 29.35 -86.70
C ASP A 702 40.35 29.32 -86.25
N LEU A 703 39.81 28.13 -86.02
CA LEU A 703 38.51 27.96 -85.40
C LEU A 703 38.68 27.92 -83.88
N THR A 704 38.01 28.81 -83.15
CA THR A 704 37.99 28.79 -81.69
C THR A 704 36.71 28.14 -81.15
N LEU A 705 36.85 27.16 -80.27
CA LEU A 705 35.75 26.57 -79.50
C LEU A 705 35.81 27.14 -78.07
N ASP A 706 34.77 27.85 -77.66
CA ASP A 706 34.70 28.52 -76.35
C ASP A 706 33.62 27.91 -75.45
N ALA A 707 34.05 27.25 -74.39
CA ALA A 707 33.18 26.65 -73.37
C ALA A 707 32.40 27.67 -72.53
N GLN A 708 32.74 28.96 -72.59
CA GLN A 708 32.13 30.01 -71.78
C GLN A 708 32.10 29.68 -70.27
N GLY A 709 33.18 29.11 -69.75
CA GLY A 709 33.34 28.72 -68.35
C GLY A 709 32.87 27.31 -67.98
N ASP A 710 32.17 26.60 -68.86
CA ASP A 710 31.70 25.22 -68.60
C ASP A 710 32.72 24.19 -69.10
N VAL A 711 33.52 23.63 -68.19
CA VAL A 711 34.51 22.59 -68.54
C VAL A 711 33.88 21.32 -69.14
N ASN A 712 32.58 21.08 -68.91
CA ASN A 712 31.87 19.94 -69.45
C ASN A 712 31.18 20.23 -70.79
N ALA A 713 31.31 21.46 -71.30
CA ALA A 713 30.73 21.87 -72.58
C ALA A 713 31.14 20.96 -73.75
N THR A 714 30.23 20.83 -74.72
CA THR A 714 30.31 19.88 -75.85
C THR A 714 30.03 20.52 -77.21
N TRP A 715 30.57 19.90 -78.25
CA TRP A 715 30.36 20.27 -79.65
C TRP A 715 30.13 19.02 -80.50
N ILE A 716 29.10 19.05 -81.35
CA ILE A 716 28.90 18.06 -82.41
C ILE A 716 28.89 18.78 -83.76
N PHE A 717 29.83 18.46 -84.62
CA PHE A 717 29.83 18.86 -86.02
C PHE A 717 29.24 17.71 -86.86
N GLN A 718 28.16 17.99 -87.59
CA GLN A 718 27.48 17.08 -88.50
C GLN A 718 27.78 17.49 -89.94
N ILE A 719 28.70 16.80 -90.61
CA ILE A 719 29.21 17.20 -91.92
C ILE A 719 28.78 16.14 -92.94
N ALA A 720 27.90 16.49 -93.87
CA ALA A 720 27.32 15.53 -94.83
C ALA A 720 28.29 15.05 -95.92
N SER A 721 29.45 15.72 -96.07
CA SER A 721 30.48 15.41 -97.04
C SER A 721 31.86 15.48 -96.35
N ASP A 722 32.90 15.93 -97.06
CA ASP A 722 34.26 15.92 -96.54
C ASP A 722 34.48 17.00 -95.45
N PHE A 723 35.39 16.72 -94.52
CA PHE A 723 35.94 17.71 -93.61
C PHE A 723 37.39 17.97 -93.98
N THR A 724 37.83 19.23 -94.04
CA THR A 724 39.23 19.52 -94.36
C THR A 724 39.74 20.75 -93.60
N THR A 725 40.81 20.57 -92.83
CA THR A 725 41.62 21.69 -92.35
C THR A 725 42.77 21.95 -93.33
N ILE A 726 43.13 23.21 -93.51
CA ILE A 726 44.26 23.64 -94.34
C ILE A 726 45.17 24.45 -93.42
N GLY A 727 46.10 23.75 -92.79
CA GLY A 727 47.03 24.31 -91.82
C GLY A 727 48.18 25.10 -92.45
N GLY A 728 48.93 25.79 -91.59
CA GLY A 728 50.01 26.69 -91.99
C GLY A 728 51.24 26.03 -92.59
N SER A 729 52.03 26.84 -93.30
CA SER A 729 53.39 26.50 -93.74
C SER A 729 54.33 26.38 -92.52
N PRO A 730 55.50 25.68 -92.62
CA PRO A 730 56.57 25.79 -91.62
C PRO A 730 57.15 27.21 -91.47
N TYR A 731 56.75 28.16 -92.33
CA TYR A 731 57.13 29.57 -92.31
C TYR A 731 55.92 30.47 -91.99
N PRO A 732 56.13 31.65 -91.35
CA PRO A 732 55.05 32.57 -90.98
C PRO A 732 54.38 33.23 -92.20
N SER A 733 53.37 32.55 -92.72
CA SER A 733 52.22 33.07 -93.48
C SER A 733 51.02 33.11 -92.50
N PRO A 734 49.92 33.87 -92.70
CA PRO A 734 48.74 33.79 -91.82
C PRO A 734 48.22 32.36 -91.73
N ALA A 735 48.59 31.68 -90.64
CA ALA A 735 48.40 30.25 -90.44
C ALA A 735 47.04 30.04 -89.79
N GLY A 736 46.04 29.79 -90.63
CA GLY A 736 44.76 29.24 -90.18
C GLY A 736 44.77 27.72 -90.10
N GLY A 737 43.58 27.15 -89.98
CA GLY A 737 43.34 25.71 -90.01
C GLY A 737 43.36 25.02 -88.65
N ASN A 738 43.85 25.66 -87.58
CA ASN A 738 43.87 25.05 -86.25
C ASN A 738 42.49 25.08 -85.59
N VAL A 739 42.31 24.17 -84.62
CA VAL A 739 41.18 24.19 -83.68
C VAL A 739 41.71 24.57 -82.30
N ILE A 740 41.29 25.72 -81.79
CA ILE A 740 41.71 26.28 -80.51
C ILE A 740 40.61 26.02 -79.46
N LEU A 741 41.01 25.59 -78.27
CA LEU A 741 40.10 25.40 -77.12
C LEU A 741 40.25 26.57 -76.15
N SER A 742 39.12 27.13 -75.71
CA SER A 742 39.06 28.28 -74.80
C SER A 742 37.90 28.15 -73.81
N GLY A 743 37.88 29.02 -72.78
CA GLY A 743 36.82 29.06 -71.77
C GLY A 743 36.67 27.79 -70.91
N GLY A 744 37.63 26.86 -70.95
CA GLY A 744 37.56 25.56 -70.28
C GLY A 744 37.25 24.36 -71.20
N ALA A 745 37.11 24.57 -72.51
CA ALA A 745 36.77 23.52 -73.46
C ALA A 745 37.82 22.38 -73.46
N GLN A 746 37.35 21.13 -73.53
CA GLN A 746 38.19 19.93 -73.54
C GLN A 746 38.05 19.17 -74.85
N ALA A 747 39.15 18.69 -75.41
CA ALA A 747 39.16 17.98 -76.70
C ALA A 747 38.26 16.73 -76.68
N LYS A 748 38.18 16.02 -75.55
CA LYS A 748 37.34 14.83 -75.41
C LYS A 748 35.85 15.09 -75.66
N ASN A 749 35.39 16.32 -75.49
CA ASN A 749 33.99 16.74 -75.64
C ASN A 749 33.65 17.29 -77.04
N VAL A 750 34.61 17.29 -77.98
CA VAL A 750 34.43 17.78 -79.35
C VAL A 750 34.31 16.60 -80.30
N TYR A 751 33.27 16.56 -81.12
CA TYR A 751 32.95 15.43 -82.00
C TYR A 751 32.71 15.90 -83.43
N TRP A 752 33.34 15.22 -84.39
CA TRP A 752 33.31 15.54 -85.81
C TRP A 752 32.75 14.33 -86.56
N GLN A 753 31.44 14.31 -86.81
CA GLN A 753 30.79 13.32 -87.65
C GLN A 753 30.93 13.74 -89.11
N VAL A 754 31.57 12.90 -89.92
CA VAL A 754 31.95 13.21 -91.31
C VAL A 754 31.37 12.15 -92.25
N GLY A 755 30.46 12.56 -93.13
CA GLY A 755 29.71 11.70 -94.05
C GLY A 755 30.55 11.14 -95.20
N SER A 756 31.74 11.69 -95.44
CA SER A 756 32.78 11.06 -96.25
C SER A 756 34.14 11.09 -95.55
N SER A 757 35.13 11.79 -96.10
CA SER A 757 36.52 11.72 -95.65
C SER A 757 36.94 12.96 -94.86
N ALA A 758 37.87 12.79 -93.91
CA ALA A 758 38.49 13.91 -93.21
C ALA A 758 39.95 14.09 -93.62
N ILE A 759 40.38 15.32 -93.85
CA ILE A 759 41.78 15.70 -94.10
C ILE A 759 42.20 16.69 -93.01
N ILE A 760 43.23 16.34 -92.25
CA ILE A 760 43.89 17.26 -91.33
C ILE A 760 45.14 17.78 -92.02
N GLY A 761 45.10 19.03 -92.49
CA GLY A 761 46.13 19.66 -93.31
C GLY A 761 47.48 19.84 -92.61
N ASP A 762 48.52 20.15 -93.40
CA ASP A 762 49.90 20.24 -92.93
C ASP A 762 50.04 21.17 -91.71
N TYR A 763 50.85 20.77 -90.72
CA TYR A 763 51.11 21.49 -89.46
C TYR A 763 49.87 21.86 -88.60
N THR A 764 48.65 21.43 -88.96
CA THR A 764 47.42 21.74 -88.20
C THR A 764 47.51 21.23 -86.76
N SER A 765 47.16 22.08 -85.78
CA SER A 765 46.79 21.66 -84.44
C SER A 765 45.28 21.39 -84.35
N PHE A 766 44.91 20.12 -84.33
CA PHE A 766 43.51 19.66 -84.35
C PHE A 766 43.04 19.18 -82.97
N LYS A 767 41.73 19.35 -82.69
CA LYS A 767 41.09 19.00 -81.41
C LYS A 767 39.77 18.27 -81.65
N GLY A 768 39.62 17.10 -81.04
CA GLY A 768 38.37 16.36 -81.02
C GLY A 768 38.42 14.95 -81.61
N ASN A 769 37.28 14.27 -81.53
CA ASN A 769 37.08 12.90 -82.00
C ASN A 769 36.48 12.93 -83.41
N ILE A 770 37.20 12.44 -84.42
CA ILE A 770 36.67 12.29 -85.78
C ILE A 770 36.00 10.92 -85.91
N LEU A 771 34.74 10.94 -86.33
CA LEU A 771 33.90 9.79 -86.67
C LEU A 771 33.61 9.87 -88.17
N ALA A 772 34.51 9.37 -89.01
CA ALA A 772 34.41 9.46 -90.46
C ALA A 772 33.80 8.20 -91.09
N LEU A 773 32.95 8.38 -92.10
CA LEU A 773 32.34 7.26 -92.82
C LEU A 773 33.38 6.54 -93.70
N THR A 774 34.22 7.28 -94.43
CA THR A 774 35.23 6.70 -95.33
C THR A 774 36.64 6.73 -94.73
N SER A 775 37.48 7.72 -95.05
CA SER A 775 38.91 7.74 -94.70
C SER A 775 39.32 8.97 -93.89
N ILE A 776 40.42 8.87 -93.15
CA ILE A 776 41.07 10.03 -92.50
C ILE A 776 42.52 10.12 -92.98
N THR A 777 42.94 11.30 -93.43
CA THR A 777 44.33 11.59 -93.77
C THR A 777 44.87 12.68 -92.85
N MET A 778 46.01 12.44 -92.22
CA MET A 778 46.81 13.47 -91.56
C MET A 778 47.98 13.85 -92.48
N ASN A 779 47.98 15.10 -92.95
CA ASN A 779 49.04 15.68 -93.75
C ASN A 779 50.28 15.99 -92.88
N ALA A 780 51.38 16.44 -93.48
CA ALA A 780 52.68 16.41 -92.82
C ALA A 780 52.72 17.30 -91.56
N TYR A 781 53.31 16.81 -90.47
CA TYR A 781 53.49 17.54 -89.21
C TYR A 781 52.19 17.97 -88.49
N ALA A 782 51.02 17.51 -88.94
CA ALA A 782 49.76 17.71 -88.23
C ALA A 782 49.75 17.01 -86.86
N ARG A 783 49.16 17.68 -85.87
CA ARG A 783 49.08 17.24 -84.47
C ARG A 783 47.63 17.21 -84.01
N ALA A 784 47.17 16.09 -83.47
CA ALA A 784 45.83 15.95 -82.91
C ALA A 784 45.86 15.65 -81.41
N GLN A 785 44.99 16.32 -80.67
CA GLN A 785 44.54 15.87 -79.36
C GLN A 785 43.11 15.37 -79.55
N GLY A 786 42.93 14.06 -79.63
CA GLY A 786 41.73 13.51 -80.28
C GLY A 786 41.83 12.05 -80.69
N ARG A 787 40.94 11.66 -81.60
CA ARG A 787 40.83 10.29 -82.13
C ARG A 787 40.51 10.32 -83.63
N MET A 788 41.08 9.40 -84.38
CA MET A 788 40.91 9.24 -85.83
C MET A 788 40.19 7.91 -86.12
N LEU A 789 38.86 7.93 -86.08
CA LEU A 789 38.03 6.72 -86.13
C LEU A 789 37.27 6.66 -87.46
N THR A 790 37.58 5.66 -88.30
CA THR A 790 36.87 5.43 -89.58
C THR A 790 35.98 4.20 -89.53
N GLN A 791 34.80 4.30 -90.15
CA GLN A 791 33.92 3.15 -90.34
C GLN A 791 34.45 2.23 -91.46
N ASN A 792 34.63 2.75 -92.68
CA ASN A 792 34.76 1.88 -93.86
C ASN A 792 36.15 1.84 -94.49
N ALA A 793 36.95 2.92 -94.48
CA ALA A 793 38.23 2.99 -95.21
C ALA A 793 39.44 3.19 -94.28
N ALA A 794 40.58 3.60 -94.86
CA ALA A 794 41.87 3.65 -94.19
C ALA A 794 42.10 4.94 -93.38
N VAL A 795 43.09 4.88 -92.47
CA VAL A 795 43.69 6.05 -91.84
C VAL A 795 45.15 6.17 -92.30
N THR A 796 45.52 7.33 -92.84
CA THR A 796 46.84 7.59 -93.43
C THR A 796 47.53 8.73 -92.71
N LEU A 797 48.70 8.47 -92.14
CA LEU A 797 49.64 9.47 -91.63
C LEU A 797 50.72 9.66 -92.71
N THR A 798 50.89 10.89 -93.21
CA THR A 798 51.73 11.14 -94.41
C THR A 798 53.16 11.52 -94.10
N SER A 799 53.44 11.98 -92.88
CA SER A 799 54.76 12.32 -92.36
C SER A 799 54.74 12.17 -90.84
N THR A 800 55.68 12.79 -90.11
CA THR A 800 55.70 12.85 -88.65
C THR A 800 54.41 13.48 -88.09
N ASN A 801 53.40 12.68 -87.74
CA ASN A 801 52.16 13.12 -87.12
C ASN A 801 52.13 12.80 -85.62
N ILE A 802 51.48 13.63 -84.80
CA ILE A 802 51.37 13.37 -83.35
C ILE A 802 49.89 13.25 -82.96
N ILE A 803 49.50 12.12 -82.36
CA ILE A 803 48.16 11.91 -81.80
C ILE A 803 48.29 11.71 -80.28
N THR A 804 47.51 12.46 -79.51
CA THR A 804 47.53 12.44 -78.04
C THR A 804 46.13 12.24 -77.49
N LYS A 805 46.03 11.55 -76.36
CA LYS A 805 44.75 11.30 -75.66
C LYS A 805 44.03 12.62 -75.32
N PRO A 806 42.73 12.74 -75.64
CA PRO A 806 41.97 13.97 -75.45
C PRO A 806 41.33 14.16 -74.06
#